data_AF-W9ZXY7-F1
#
_entry.id   AF-W9ZXY7-F1
#
_cell.length_a   1.000
_cell.length_b   1.000
_cell.length_c   1.000
_cell.angle_alpha   90.00
_cell.angle_beta   90.00
_cell.angle_gamma   90.00
#
_symmetry.space_group_name_H-M   'P 1'
#
loop_
_entity.id
_entity.type
_entity.pdbx_description
1 polymer ?
#
loop_
_entity_poly.entity_id
_entity_poly.type
_entity_poly.pdbx_seq_one_letter_code
_entity_poly.pdbx_strand_id
1 'polypeptide(L)'
;MGASCCGSKVERVSASLDEHGHVHTDHTDGAATVEHNGSHEHDHDNAHADGDDHGHEHGGCCDDHSDASSITSQASTCCGSEEHCSEKCIYAIAALECKRACDDDPGHEGSQDQPHEHDHGLHKADTACGTHLEAAFNQYSSYLEQIRCICRSAIEQGMTSLETCCMSTRTTPNKQKHRSKHGKKKAAPVIPAFKPSGTGSKQVDVENAANLETVGFLVSGMDCTSCADKLLRIFGSMAGVSNAQVNFVMGKGEFDVDACITNAEEVLSFVSGASGFMLSKIIGGNYYLDVLATTAQSKELVDNPPLGVTDVQSLDKKTVRLSYEPTTIGARDLLEHVKDKCSGLAEPRGDPQLENSRRRLWDQLTKTLLAAALTIPVAIVSWSESLVDKKTEGIVSLILGTLVQCIAIPEFYRPAISAVWYSRTVEMDMLVVISITAAYVYSVVAFGFEMAGKPLDEGQFFETSTMLITLILVGRLIAAFARVQAVSAVSLRSKQNNIAVLVEKEGDREIDARLLQYGDVFKVLPHSRVPTDGIVLSGKTEVDESMLTGETLPIVKQKGSDLIAGTVNGDGTVTVQLTRLPGKNTVTDIAQLVEEAAKSKPEIQDLANKVAGWFVPAMATVAILVLVIWIACGMEVLNYDAGKSVGNAITYAVATLAVACPCALGLAVPMVLVVAGGIAARGGVIIKSADTTEGARKITDVVFDKTGTITEAELAVTEQVNLNGDMADNLSLAMALVSGGKHPVSAAVEKHLEGQSIKSMSELVNVQVVPGAGVEADYLDSTLRAGNARWTGADKLDDVSRLQHGGLTTLVVTRDSVPLIVFGLSAQIRLEAVRVISELKSRNINVHLVSGDQIKAVQAVAASVGIPAENVIGERTPPEKRDYVASLMDKGKRVLFCGDGTNDAIAVAQANVGAQMGGGLTSSDVTQGAADVVLLNGLEGIPFLLDISKVSFQRMYFNFVWSAVYNILAITMASGAWVEFRIPPRYAGLGEMVSVVPVILAANSMFFARYFKLKE
;
A
#
# COMPACT_ATOMS: atom_id res chain seq x y z
N MET A 1 12.15 44.82 39.09
CA MET A 1 13.39 45.24 39.80
C MET A 1 14.59 44.72 39.00
N GLY A 2 15.77 45.35 39.10
CA GLY A 2 16.94 45.00 38.27
C GLY A 2 17.82 43.86 38.85
N ALA A 3 19.00 43.55 38.29
CA ALA A 3 19.66 44.23 37.15
C ALA A 3 20.73 43.37 36.43
N SER A 4 20.95 43.69 35.15
CA SER A 4 22.25 43.91 34.45
C SER A 4 23.40 42.88 34.48
N CYS A 5 23.89 42.53 33.29
CA CYS A 5 25.32 42.67 32.97
C CYS A 5 25.63 42.82 31.46
N CYS A 6 26.21 43.97 31.09
CA CYS A 6 27.06 44.33 29.93
C CYS A 6 26.72 43.93 28.47
N GLY A 7 26.64 44.95 27.59
CA GLY A 7 27.05 44.87 26.16
C GLY A 7 28.56 45.14 26.00
N SER A 8 29.14 45.48 24.83
CA SER A 8 28.64 45.90 23.51
C SER A 8 29.77 45.65 22.45
N LYS A 9 29.89 46.18 21.21
CA LYS A 9 29.31 47.33 20.49
C LYS A 9 29.27 47.09 18.96
N VAL A 10 28.42 47.87 18.31
CA VAL A 10 28.21 48.14 16.87
C VAL A 10 29.37 48.88 16.16
N GLU A 11 29.61 48.58 14.88
CA GLU A 11 29.78 49.61 13.83
C GLU A 11 29.33 49.13 12.43
N ARG A 12 29.16 50.06 11.47
CA ARG A 12 28.71 49.86 10.08
C ARG A 12 29.66 50.59 9.12
N VAL A 13 29.65 50.23 7.83
CA VAL A 13 29.49 51.10 6.62
C VAL A 13 30.04 50.40 5.36
N SER A 14 29.62 50.86 4.19
CA SER A 14 29.45 50.12 2.93
C SER A 14 30.35 50.56 1.76
N ALA A 15 30.52 49.62 0.82
CA ALA A 15 30.49 49.79 -0.65
C ALA A 15 31.69 50.35 -1.46
N SER A 16 31.66 49.99 -2.76
CA SER A 16 32.33 50.59 -3.94
C SER A 16 33.86 50.46 -4.11
N LEU A 17 34.43 50.37 -5.32
CA LEU A 17 33.92 50.08 -6.70
C LEU A 17 35.11 49.64 -7.60
N ASP A 18 34.80 48.94 -8.69
CA ASP A 18 35.42 48.92 -10.03
C ASP A 18 36.92 48.59 -10.37
N GLU A 19 37.00 47.88 -11.51
CA GLU A 19 37.87 48.08 -12.71
C GLU A 19 39.15 47.25 -13.03
N HIS A 20 39.16 46.80 -14.30
CA HIS A 20 40.24 46.29 -15.16
C HIS A 20 41.00 44.98 -14.76
N GLY A 21 41.56 44.19 -15.69
CA GLY A 21 41.49 44.21 -17.16
C GLY A 21 42.75 43.61 -17.85
N HIS A 22 42.58 42.97 -19.02
CA HIS A 22 43.65 42.46 -19.94
C HIS A 22 44.52 41.27 -19.47
N VAL A 23 45.17 40.45 -20.32
CA VAL A 23 44.90 39.90 -21.68
C VAL A 23 45.91 38.75 -21.93
N HIS A 24 45.57 37.72 -22.73
CA HIS A 24 46.49 37.15 -23.74
C HIS A 24 45.79 36.20 -24.74
N THR A 25 46.43 36.02 -25.89
CA THR A 25 46.02 35.33 -27.13
C THR A 25 46.72 33.93 -27.24
N ASP A 26 46.60 33.06 -28.25
CA ASP A 26 46.41 33.24 -29.71
C ASP A 26 45.83 32.02 -30.48
N HIS A 27 45.57 32.24 -31.78
CA HIS A 27 44.93 31.40 -32.82
C HIS A 27 45.44 29.96 -33.08
N THR A 28 44.59 29.10 -33.69
CA THR A 28 44.76 28.59 -35.10
C THR A 28 43.55 27.82 -35.68
N ASP A 29 43.51 27.71 -37.01
CA ASP A 29 42.49 27.10 -37.90
C ASP A 29 42.68 25.55 -38.05
N GLY A 30 41.91 24.73 -38.80
CA GLY A 30 40.69 24.92 -39.61
C GLY A 30 40.45 23.75 -40.62
N ALA A 31 39.19 23.53 -41.02
CA ALA A 31 38.69 22.84 -42.24
C ALA A 31 39.16 21.41 -42.70
N ALA A 32 38.15 20.49 -42.79
CA ALA A 32 37.76 19.69 -43.97
C ALA A 32 38.41 18.33 -44.42
N THR A 33 37.54 17.31 -44.52
CA THR A 33 37.40 16.25 -45.59
C THR A 33 38.31 15.00 -45.68
N VAL A 34 37.79 13.96 -46.40
CA VAL A 34 38.45 12.74 -47.00
C VAL A 34 38.74 11.56 -46.03
N GLU A 35 38.50 10.25 -46.32
CA GLU A 35 37.66 9.49 -47.29
C GLU A 35 37.44 7.98 -46.89
N HIS A 36 36.68 7.25 -47.72
CA HIS A 36 36.35 5.81 -47.81
C HIS A 36 37.31 4.70 -47.30
N ASN A 37 36.73 3.62 -46.72
CA ASN A 37 36.60 2.24 -47.31
C ASN A 37 36.20 1.18 -46.25
N GLY A 38 35.46 0.08 -46.53
CA GLY A 38 34.69 -0.30 -47.73
C GLY A 38 34.44 -1.82 -47.88
N SER A 39 33.23 -2.24 -48.34
CA SER A 39 32.85 -3.59 -48.90
C SER A 39 32.89 -4.83 -47.97
N HIS A 40 32.29 -6.01 -48.23
CA HIS A 40 31.52 -6.63 -49.36
C HIS A 40 30.32 -7.43 -48.77
N GLU A 41 29.08 -7.30 -49.28
CA GLU A 41 28.38 -8.19 -50.26
C GLU A 41 28.00 -9.62 -49.85
N HIS A 42 26.71 -9.99 -49.96
CA HIS A 42 26.22 -10.91 -51.01
C HIS A 42 24.67 -10.98 -51.13
N ASP A 43 24.20 -11.61 -52.20
CA ASP A 43 22.89 -11.38 -52.85
C ASP A 43 21.88 -12.55 -52.68
N HIS A 44 20.62 -12.33 -53.08
CA HIS A 44 20.03 -13.04 -54.25
C HIS A 44 18.59 -12.62 -54.60
N ASP A 45 18.45 -11.99 -55.77
CA ASP A 45 17.50 -12.22 -56.87
C ASP A 45 16.13 -12.90 -56.67
N ASN A 46 15.04 -12.18 -57.02
CA ASN A 46 14.26 -12.33 -58.28
C ASN A 46 12.87 -11.66 -58.12
N ALA A 47 12.49 -10.63 -58.92
CA ALA A 47 12.00 -10.67 -60.33
C ALA A 47 10.50 -11.05 -60.44
N HIS A 48 9.68 -10.52 -61.37
CA HIS A 48 9.94 -9.77 -62.61
C HIS A 48 8.73 -8.88 -63.01
N ALA A 49 8.95 -7.88 -63.89
CA ALA A 49 8.07 -7.36 -64.97
C ALA A 49 6.58 -7.02 -64.67
N ASP A 50 6.11 -5.77 -64.82
CA ASP A 50 5.94 -4.94 -66.05
C ASP A 50 4.72 -5.33 -66.92
N GLY A 51 3.92 -4.34 -67.35
CA GLY A 51 2.94 -4.48 -68.43
C GLY A 51 1.60 -3.75 -68.24
N ASP A 52 1.35 -2.73 -69.07
CA ASP A 52 0.04 -2.07 -69.30
C ASP A 52 -1.02 -3.08 -69.81
N ASP A 53 -2.35 -2.83 -69.83
CA ASP A 53 -3.02 -1.65 -70.41
C ASP A 53 -4.53 -1.55 -69.99
N HIS A 54 -5.29 -0.65 -70.62
CA HIS A 54 -6.74 -0.39 -70.53
C HIS A 54 -7.63 -1.64 -70.30
N GLY A 55 -8.79 -1.57 -69.62
CA GLY A 55 -9.52 -0.43 -69.04
C GLY A 55 -11.04 -0.69 -69.01
N HIS A 56 -11.80 0.25 -68.43
CA HIS A 56 -13.28 0.32 -68.33
C HIS A 56 -14.05 -0.56 -67.30
N GLU A 57 -14.95 0.18 -66.63
CA GLU A 57 -16.28 -0.20 -66.11
C GLU A 57 -16.50 -0.80 -64.71
N HIS A 58 -17.72 -0.52 -64.23
CA HIS A 58 -18.11 -0.53 -62.82
C HIS A 58 -18.81 -1.83 -62.39
N GLY A 59 -18.55 -2.23 -61.15
CA GLY A 59 -19.61 -2.56 -60.19
C GLY A 59 -20.52 -3.74 -60.52
N GLY A 60 -20.03 -4.96 -60.29
CA GLY A 60 -20.87 -6.14 -60.17
C GLY A 60 -20.11 -7.32 -59.59
N CYS A 61 -20.71 -8.00 -58.61
CA CYS A 61 -20.49 -9.42 -58.28
C CYS A 61 -21.45 -9.83 -57.16
N CYS A 62 -22.69 -10.16 -57.55
CA CYS A 62 -23.46 -11.17 -56.82
C CYS A 62 -23.00 -12.55 -57.30
N ASP A 63 -23.01 -13.52 -56.39
CA ASP A 63 -23.33 -14.94 -56.57
C ASP A 63 -22.91 -15.67 -57.87
N ASP A 64 -22.20 -16.80 -57.70
CA ASP A 64 -22.93 -18.08 -57.66
C ASP A 64 -22.18 -19.17 -56.87
N HIS A 65 -22.87 -20.27 -56.56
CA HIS A 65 -22.44 -21.37 -55.68
C HIS A 65 -21.69 -22.51 -56.39
N SER A 66 -20.85 -23.24 -55.63
CA SER A 66 -21.06 -24.70 -55.44
C SER A 66 -20.20 -25.31 -54.32
N ASP A 67 -20.83 -26.18 -53.52
CA ASP A 67 -20.28 -27.34 -52.81
C ASP A 67 -19.13 -27.20 -51.79
N ALA A 68 -19.53 -26.96 -50.53
CA ALA A 68 -18.82 -27.47 -49.34
C ALA A 68 -19.83 -27.97 -48.29
N SER A 69 -20.18 -29.27 -48.35
CA SER A 69 -21.11 -29.88 -47.40
C SER A 69 -20.50 -30.04 -45.99
N SER A 70 -21.35 -29.97 -44.96
CA SER A 70 -21.06 -30.19 -43.52
C SER A 70 -20.14 -29.16 -42.83
N ILE A 71 -20.73 -28.03 -42.44
CA ILE A 71 -20.25 -27.20 -41.31
C ILE A 71 -21.28 -27.31 -40.17
N THR A 72 -21.20 -28.39 -39.41
CA THR A 72 -21.97 -28.61 -38.16
C THR A 72 -21.01 -28.78 -36.98
N SER A 73 -20.18 -27.75 -36.77
CA SER A 73 -19.30 -27.59 -35.60
C SER A 73 -18.76 -26.16 -35.58
N GLN A 74 -18.38 -25.65 -34.41
CA GLN A 74 -17.80 -24.31 -34.19
C GLN A 74 -18.79 -23.13 -34.25
N ALA A 75 -19.85 -23.18 -33.44
CA ALA A 75 -20.21 -21.97 -32.69
C ALA A 75 -19.10 -21.75 -31.64
N SER A 76 -18.32 -20.68 -31.76
CA SER A 76 -17.11 -20.48 -30.95
C SER A 76 -17.43 -19.99 -29.53
N THR A 77 -17.06 -20.79 -28.53
CA THR A 77 -17.18 -20.46 -27.10
C THR A 77 -16.45 -19.16 -26.73
N CYS A 78 -17.12 -18.26 -26.02
CA CYS A 78 -16.58 -16.94 -25.64
C CYS A 78 -15.70 -16.92 -24.38
N CYS A 79 -15.55 -18.03 -23.64
CA CYS A 79 -14.85 -18.05 -22.35
C CYS A 79 -13.65 -19.00 -22.36
N GLY A 80 -12.47 -18.49 -21.99
CA GLY A 80 -11.26 -19.26 -21.79
C GLY A 80 -10.50 -18.78 -20.56
N SER A 81 -10.46 -19.61 -19.51
CA SER A 81 -9.67 -19.50 -18.27
C SER A 81 -9.78 -18.24 -17.38
N GLU A 82 -10.30 -17.11 -17.85
CA GLU A 82 -10.44 -15.87 -17.07
C GLU A 82 -11.90 -15.36 -17.16
N GLU A 83 -12.48 -14.98 -16.02
CA GLU A 83 -13.95 -14.83 -15.86
C GLU A 83 -14.44 -13.38 -15.95
N HIS A 84 -14.90 -12.95 -17.13
CA HIS A 84 -15.65 -11.69 -17.27
C HIS A 84 -16.88 -11.84 -18.17
N CYS A 85 -17.99 -11.23 -17.77
CA CYS A 85 -19.08 -10.91 -18.69
C CYS A 85 -18.68 -9.73 -19.58
N SER A 86 -19.15 -9.73 -20.82
CA SER A 86 -18.96 -8.62 -21.77
C SER A 86 -20.31 -8.20 -22.34
N GLU A 87 -20.36 -7.03 -22.98
CA GLU A 87 -21.56 -6.47 -23.61
C GLU A 87 -22.27 -7.45 -24.55
N LYS A 88 -21.54 -8.40 -25.16
CA LYS A 88 -22.10 -9.49 -26.00
C LYS A 88 -23.21 -10.28 -25.30
N CYS A 89 -23.19 -10.38 -23.96
CA CYS A 89 -24.27 -10.97 -23.18
C CYS A 89 -25.55 -10.13 -23.20
N ILE A 90 -25.45 -8.79 -23.22
CA ILE A 90 -26.59 -7.87 -23.33
C ILE A 90 -27.21 -7.96 -24.73
N TYR A 91 -26.40 -7.94 -25.80
CA TYR A 91 -26.89 -8.14 -27.17
C TYR A 91 -27.65 -9.47 -27.33
N ALA A 92 -27.19 -10.55 -26.68
CA ALA A 92 -27.84 -11.85 -26.71
C ALA A 92 -29.17 -11.90 -25.93
N ILE A 93 -29.25 -11.20 -24.78
CA ILE A 93 -30.49 -11.10 -23.99
C ILE A 93 -31.52 -10.23 -24.73
N ALA A 94 -31.10 -9.08 -25.26
CA ALA A 94 -31.96 -8.21 -26.08
C ALA A 94 -32.55 -8.94 -27.30
N ALA A 95 -31.77 -9.83 -27.94
CA ALA A 95 -32.25 -10.64 -29.06
C ALA A 95 -33.29 -11.68 -28.61
N LEU A 96 -33.12 -12.27 -27.42
CA LEU A 96 -34.10 -13.17 -26.81
C LEU A 96 -35.40 -12.45 -26.40
N GLU A 97 -35.31 -11.27 -25.80
CA GLU A 97 -36.47 -10.45 -25.41
C GLU A 97 -37.25 -9.98 -26.64
N CYS A 98 -36.54 -9.42 -27.63
CA CYS A 98 -37.12 -9.00 -28.91
C CYS A 98 -37.82 -10.17 -29.62
N LYS A 99 -37.20 -11.36 -29.63
CA LYS A 99 -37.80 -12.56 -30.21
C LYS A 99 -39.03 -13.03 -29.43
N ARG A 100 -38.97 -13.05 -28.10
CA ARG A 100 -40.08 -13.45 -27.23
C ARG A 100 -41.30 -12.55 -27.42
N ALA A 101 -41.10 -11.23 -27.53
CA ALA A 101 -42.17 -10.28 -27.84
C ALA A 101 -42.85 -10.59 -29.20
N CYS A 102 -42.11 -11.03 -30.21
CA CYS A 102 -42.66 -11.46 -31.50
C CYS A 102 -43.31 -12.86 -31.47
N ASP A 103 -42.83 -13.78 -30.64
CA ASP A 103 -43.41 -15.12 -30.47
C ASP A 103 -44.72 -15.07 -29.64
N ASP A 104 -44.85 -14.14 -28.68
CA ASP A 104 -46.04 -13.96 -27.83
C ASP A 104 -47.17 -13.13 -28.52
N ASP A 105 -46.88 -12.23 -29.47
CA ASP A 105 -47.87 -11.65 -30.39
C ASP A 105 -47.32 -11.47 -31.84
N PRO A 106 -47.62 -12.39 -32.77
CA PRO A 106 -47.15 -12.33 -34.16
C PRO A 106 -47.95 -11.35 -35.05
N GLY A 107 -48.86 -10.55 -34.48
CA GLY A 107 -49.75 -9.64 -35.21
C GLY A 107 -49.80 -8.21 -34.66
N HIS A 108 -48.85 -7.81 -33.81
CA HIS A 108 -48.89 -6.53 -33.10
C HIS A 108 -48.59 -5.30 -33.99
N GLU A 109 -49.57 -4.88 -34.81
CA GLU A 109 -49.62 -3.48 -35.26
C GLU A 109 -49.75 -2.57 -34.02
N GLY A 110 -49.03 -1.45 -34.00
CA GLY A 110 -48.64 -0.77 -32.75
C GLY A 110 -49.74 0.02 -32.03
N SER A 111 -49.74 -0.05 -30.69
CA SER A 111 -50.61 0.75 -29.83
C SER A 111 -50.05 2.17 -29.58
N GLN A 112 -50.19 3.02 -30.60
CA GLN A 112 -50.25 4.49 -30.60
C GLN A 112 -49.12 5.39 -30.04
N ASP A 113 -48.20 4.97 -29.16
CA ASP A 113 -47.21 5.91 -28.54
C ASP A 113 -45.72 5.69 -28.88
N GLN A 114 -45.38 4.72 -29.74
CA GLN A 114 -44.08 4.68 -30.44
C GLN A 114 -44.12 3.73 -31.65
N PRO A 115 -43.66 4.13 -32.85
CA PRO A 115 -43.55 3.23 -33.99
C PRO A 115 -42.27 2.38 -33.89
N HIS A 116 -42.37 1.10 -34.20
CA HIS A 116 -41.22 0.20 -34.38
C HIS A 116 -41.11 -0.12 -35.88
N GLU A 117 -39.99 0.23 -36.50
CA GLU A 117 -39.80 0.05 -37.93
C GLU A 117 -39.31 -1.39 -38.23
N HIS A 118 -40.22 -2.25 -38.69
CA HIS A 118 -39.93 -3.61 -39.13
C HIS A 118 -40.02 -3.69 -40.66
N ASP A 119 -38.90 -3.99 -41.32
CA ASP A 119 -38.91 -4.33 -42.75
C ASP A 119 -39.44 -5.76 -42.96
N HIS A 120 -40.37 -5.94 -43.90
CA HIS A 120 -41.16 -7.16 -44.01
C HIS A 120 -40.37 -8.31 -44.67
N GLY A 121 -39.82 -9.20 -43.84
CA GLY A 121 -39.58 -10.60 -44.23
C GLY A 121 -38.20 -11.21 -43.95
N LEU A 122 -37.26 -10.47 -43.33
CA LEU A 122 -35.89 -10.96 -43.09
C LEU A 122 -35.43 -10.83 -41.63
N HIS A 123 -36.07 -11.56 -40.72
CA HIS A 123 -35.50 -11.79 -39.39
C HIS A 123 -34.29 -12.73 -39.47
N LYS A 124 -33.10 -12.22 -39.15
CA LYS A 124 -32.05 -13.08 -38.59
C LYS A 124 -32.46 -13.42 -37.15
N ALA A 125 -32.27 -14.67 -36.75
CA ALA A 125 -32.79 -15.20 -35.49
C ALA A 125 -32.02 -14.70 -34.24
N ASP A 126 -30.89 -14.02 -34.45
CA ASP A 126 -29.84 -13.80 -33.46
C ASP A 126 -29.56 -12.30 -33.17
N THR A 127 -30.44 -11.40 -33.62
CA THR A 127 -30.24 -9.94 -33.55
C THR A 127 -31.47 -9.20 -33.02
N ALA A 128 -31.28 -8.34 -32.02
CA ALA A 128 -32.30 -7.48 -31.43
C ALA A 128 -32.66 -6.27 -32.32
N CYS A 129 -33.89 -5.73 -32.16
CA CYS A 129 -34.19 -4.37 -32.61
C CYS A 129 -33.65 -3.32 -31.63
N GLY A 130 -33.53 -2.07 -32.09
CA GLY A 130 -32.89 -0.99 -31.32
C GLY A 130 -33.54 -0.70 -29.95
N THR A 131 -34.87 -0.75 -29.86
CA THR A 131 -35.61 -0.46 -28.61
C THR A 131 -35.40 -1.52 -27.54
N HIS A 132 -35.46 -2.81 -27.89
CA HIS A 132 -35.15 -3.90 -26.95
C HIS A 132 -33.67 -3.91 -26.58
N LEU A 133 -32.77 -3.55 -27.50
CA LEU A 133 -31.34 -3.42 -27.22
C LEU A 133 -31.05 -2.30 -26.22
N GLU A 134 -31.65 -1.12 -26.42
CA GLU A 134 -31.51 0.03 -25.52
C GLU A 134 -32.15 -0.25 -24.15
N ALA A 135 -33.29 -0.94 -24.10
CA ALA A 135 -33.90 -1.40 -22.85
C ALA A 135 -32.98 -2.36 -22.07
N ALA A 136 -32.43 -3.38 -22.74
CA ALA A 136 -31.51 -4.34 -22.12
C ALA A 136 -30.19 -3.67 -21.66
N PHE A 137 -29.66 -2.71 -22.41
CA PHE A 137 -28.49 -1.94 -21.98
C PHE A 137 -28.79 -1.07 -20.74
N ASN A 138 -29.94 -0.39 -20.70
CA ASN A 138 -30.36 0.37 -19.52
C ASN A 138 -30.61 -0.52 -18.30
N GLN A 139 -31.13 -1.74 -18.49
CA GLN A 139 -31.41 -2.69 -17.42
C GLN A 139 -30.15 -3.39 -16.87
N TYR A 140 -29.20 -3.77 -17.72
CA TYR A 140 -28.09 -4.66 -17.35
C TYR A 140 -26.69 -4.01 -17.36
N SER A 141 -26.52 -2.76 -17.80
CA SER A 141 -25.24 -2.02 -17.71
C SER A 141 -24.68 -1.99 -16.29
N SER A 142 -25.50 -1.70 -15.30
CA SER A 142 -25.13 -1.71 -13.86
C SER A 142 -24.58 -3.05 -13.35
N TYR A 143 -24.89 -4.17 -14.01
CA TYR A 143 -24.32 -5.48 -13.68
C TYR A 143 -22.88 -5.63 -14.20
N LEU A 144 -22.52 -4.99 -15.32
CA LEU A 144 -21.13 -4.94 -15.80
C LEU A 144 -20.25 -4.10 -14.86
N GLU A 145 -20.76 -2.97 -14.38
CA GLU A 145 -20.06 -2.10 -13.42
C GLU A 145 -19.77 -2.81 -12.09
N GLN A 146 -20.63 -3.75 -11.68
CA GLN A 146 -20.47 -4.57 -10.47
C GLN A 146 -19.78 -5.92 -10.72
N ILE A 147 -19.30 -6.19 -11.96
CA ILE A 147 -18.69 -7.47 -12.39
C ILE A 147 -19.61 -8.69 -12.10
N ARG A 148 -20.93 -8.51 -12.23
CA ARG A 148 -21.95 -9.53 -11.99
C ARG A 148 -22.35 -10.24 -13.29
N CYS A 149 -22.57 -11.55 -13.21
CA CYS A 149 -22.91 -12.36 -14.38
C CYS A 149 -24.36 -12.14 -14.84
N ILE A 150 -24.54 -11.35 -15.89
CA ILE A 150 -25.85 -10.93 -16.42
C ILE A 150 -26.77 -12.11 -16.73
N CYS A 151 -26.20 -13.20 -17.27
CA CYS A 151 -26.91 -14.42 -17.64
C CYS A 151 -27.72 -15.04 -16.49
N ARG A 152 -27.33 -14.78 -15.23
CA ARG A 152 -27.99 -15.29 -14.02
C ARG A 152 -29.29 -14.54 -13.73
N SER A 153 -29.30 -13.22 -13.91
CA SER A 153 -30.48 -12.38 -13.68
C SER A 153 -31.58 -12.61 -14.72
N ALA A 154 -31.20 -12.85 -15.99
CA ALA A 154 -32.16 -13.24 -17.03
C ALA A 154 -32.82 -14.62 -16.76
N ILE A 155 -32.11 -15.55 -16.12
CA ILE A 155 -32.67 -16.84 -15.66
C ILE A 155 -33.62 -16.63 -14.49
N GLU A 156 -33.26 -15.79 -13.52
CA GLU A 156 -34.10 -15.42 -12.36
C GLU A 156 -35.42 -14.76 -12.80
N GLN A 157 -35.41 -14.00 -13.90
CA GLN A 157 -36.60 -13.41 -14.54
C GLN A 157 -37.38 -14.40 -15.44
N GLY A 158 -37.01 -15.68 -15.47
CA GLY A 158 -37.79 -16.73 -16.14
C GLY A 158 -37.64 -16.80 -17.66
N MET A 159 -36.53 -16.33 -18.22
CA MET A 159 -36.17 -16.61 -19.61
C MET A 159 -35.51 -18.00 -19.70
N THR A 160 -36.17 -19.00 -20.29
CA THR A 160 -35.62 -20.36 -20.41
C THR A 160 -35.79 -20.94 -21.81
N SER A 161 -34.66 -21.30 -22.44
CA SER A 161 -34.51 -22.27 -23.55
C SER A 161 -33.08 -22.29 -24.13
N LEU A 162 -32.23 -21.30 -23.79
CA LEU A 162 -30.82 -21.32 -24.19
C LEU A 162 -30.05 -22.48 -23.52
N GLU A 163 -29.27 -23.25 -24.30
CA GLU A 163 -28.15 -24.01 -23.74
C GLU A 163 -27.10 -22.99 -23.27
N THR A 164 -27.21 -22.56 -22.02
CA THR A 164 -26.37 -21.50 -21.45
C THR A 164 -24.92 -21.94 -21.31
N CYS A 165 -24.00 -20.97 -21.33
CA CYS A 165 -22.55 -21.18 -21.27
C CYS A 165 -22.07 -22.05 -20.07
N CYS A 166 -22.90 -22.19 -19.02
CA CYS A 166 -22.62 -22.99 -17.83
C CYS A 166 -22.97 -24.49 -17.99
N MET A 167 -23.59 -24.92 -19.09
CA MET A 167 -24.03 -26.30 -19.30
C MET A 167 -23.33 -26.96 -20.50
N SER A 168 -22.11 -27.47 -20.29
CA SER A 168 -21.53 -28.48 -21.18
C SER A 168 -21.05 -29.72 -20.44
N THR A 169 -21.17 -30.87 -21.11
CA THR A 169 -21.31 -32.18 -20.47
C THR A 169 -20.00 -32.85 -20.04
N ARG A 170 -20.08 -33.69 -19.00
CA ARG A 170 -19.05 -34.68 -18.65
C ARG A 170 -18.86 -35.70 -19.79
N THR A 171 -17.78 -35.60 -20.56
CA THR A 171 -17.36 -36.69 -21.46
C THR A 171 -16.70 -37.81 -20.67
N THR A 172 -17.16 -39.05 -20.87
CA THR A 172 -16.63 -40.24 -20.20
C THR A 172 -15.39 -40.80 -20.93
N PRO A 173 -14.33 -41.23 -20.23
CA PRO A 173 -13.12 -41.73 -20.86
C PRO A 173 -13.29 -43.18 -21.36
N ASN A 174 -13.40 -43.37 -22.67
CA ASN A 174 -13.38 -44.70 -23.27
C ASN A 174 -11.95 -45.28 -23.30
N LYS A 175 -11.82 -46.61 -23.19
CA LYS A 175 -10.53 -47.30 -23.07
C LYS A 175 -9.97 -47.73 -24.42
N GLN A 176 -8.71 -47.38 -24.72
CA GLN A 176 -7.79 -48.28 -25.44
C GLN A 176 -6.32 -48.03 -25.07
N LYS A 177 -5.38 -48.79 -25.66
CA LYS A 177 -4.13 -49.22 -25.00
C LYS A 177 -2.82 -48.62 -25.57
N HIS A 178 -1.77 -48.72 -24.74
CA HIS A 178 -0.33 -48.55 -25.02
C HIS A 178 0.15 -47.09 -25.20
N ARG A 179 1.40 -46.72 -24.87
CA ARG A 179 2.56 -47.50 -24.36
C ARG A 179 3.34 -46.71 -23.29
N SER A 180 4.17 -47.38 -22.51
CA SER A 180 4.82 -46.86 -21.29
C SER A 180 6.06 -45.97 -21.50
N LYS A 181 6.23 -44.96 -20.64
CA LYS A 181 7.53 -44.59 -20.01
C LYS A 181 7.30 -44.20 -18.55
N HIS A 182 8.14 -44.70 -17.64
CA HIS A 182 8.01 -44.41 -16.20
C HIS A 182 8.69 -43.08 -15.82
N GLY A 183 7.93 -42.17 -15.22
CA GLY A 183 8.44 -41.13 -14.32
C GLY A 183 7.89 -41.37 -12.91
N LYS A 184 8.76 -41.57 -11.91
CA LYS A 184 8.33 -41.77 -10.51
C LYS A 184 7.89 -40.44 -9.89
N LYS A 185 6.58 -40.18 -9.82
CA LYS A 185 6.04 -39.14 -8.92
C LYS A 185 6.34 -39.56 -7.46
N LYS A 186 6.98 -38.68 -6.69
CA LYS A 186 7.18 -38.87 -5.23
C LYS A 186 5.83 -38.71 -4.51
N ALA A 187 5.63 -39.44 -3.41
CA ALA A 187 4.43 -39.30 -2.59
C ALA A 187 4.39 -37.94 -1.85
N ALA A 188 3.20 -37.36 -1.73
CA ALA A 188 2.97 -36.15 -0.95
C ALA A 188 3.12 -36.44 0.56
N PRO A 189 3.48 -35.44 1.39
CA PRO A 189 3.46 -35.56 2.85
C PRO A 189 2.04 -35.83 3.39
N VAL A 190 1.97 -36.58 4.48
CA VAL A 190 0.79 -36.57 5.37
C VAL A 190 0.93 -35.37 6.29
N ILE A 191 0.24 -34.29 5.96
CA ILE A 191 -0.08 -33.19 6.89
C ILE A 191 -1.13 -33.76 7.88
N PRO A 192 -1.14 -33.39 9.18
CA PRO A 192 -2.26 -33.73 10.05
C PRO A 192 -3.57 -33.24 9.42
N ALA A 193 -4.49 -34.17 9.15
CA ALA A 193 -5.71 -33.86 8.41
C ALA A 193 -6.64 -32.97 9.25
N PHE A 194 -6.80 -31.72 8.84
CA PHE A 194 -7.82 -30.84 9.38
C PHE A 194 -9.19 -31.48 9.16
N LYS A 195 -10.00 -31.54 10.23
CA LYS A 195 -11.38 -32.01 10.18
C LYS A 195 -12.29 -30.81 10.46
N PRO A 196 -12.97 -30.26 9.45
CA PRO A 196 -13.98 -29.23 9.68
C PRO A 196 -15.10 -29.76 10.59
N SER A 197 -15.67 -28.85 11.38
CA SER A 197 -16.90 -29.10 12.17
C SER A 197 -18.17 -29.02 11.32
N GLY A 198 -18.15 -28.23 10.25
CA GLY A 198 -19.30 -27.97 9.38
C GLY A 198 -19.76 -29.18 8.57
N THR A 199 -21.08 -29.30 8.40
CA THR A 199 -21.69 -30.31 7.53
C THR A 199 -21.53 -29.90 6.07
N GLY A 200 -20.56 -30.50 5.38
CA GLY A 200 -20.28 -30.22 3.96
C GLY A 200 -21.45 -30.53 3.03
N SER A 201 -22.35 -29.56 2.82
CA SER A 201 -23.31 -29.56 1.72
C SER A 201 -22.58 -29.63 0.38
N LYS A 202 -23.18 -30.31 -0.59
CA LYS A 202 -22.70 -30.34 -1.98
C LYS A 202 -23.61 -29.60 -2.95
N GLN A 203 -24.57 -28.84 -2.43
CA GLN A 203 -25.22 -27.77 -3.16
C GLN A 203 -24.62 -26.45 -2.69
N VAL A 204 -23.95 -25.76 -3.61
CA VAL A 204 -23.66 -24.33 -3.46
C VAL A 204 -25.00 -23.62 -3.59
N ASP A 205 -25.42 -22.96 -2.53
CA ASP A 205 -26.62 -22.11 -2.56
C ASP A 205 -26.33 -20.88 -3.44
N VAL A 206 -27.25 -20.60 -4.34
CA VAL A 206 -27.15 -19.54 -5.34
C VAL A 206 -27.51 -18.16 -4.73
N GLU A 207 -28.23 -18.13 -3.61
CA GLU A 207 -28.55 -16.88 -2.90
C GLU A 207 -27.52 -16.58 -1.80
N ASN A 208 -26.95 -17.60 -1.15
CA ASN A 208 -26.02 -17.46 -0.02
C ASN A 208 -24.52 -17.49 -0.38
N ALA A 209 -24.10 -16.75 -1.41
CA ALA A 209 -22.70 -16.62 -1.81
C ALA A 209 -21.84 -15.74 -0.85
N ALA A 210 -22.37 -15.37 0.32
CA ALA A 210 -21.83 -14.36 1.24
C ALA A 210 -21.26 -14.92 2.56
N ASN A 211 -20.96 -16.23 2.63
CA ASN A 211 -20.43 -16.89 3.84
C ASN A 211 -18.89 -16.91 3.92
N LEU A 212 -18.19 -16.08 3.15
CA LEU A 212 -16.74 -15.85 3.29
C LEU A 212 -16.48 -14.72 4.29
N GLU A 213 -16.07 -15.07 5.51
CA GLU A 213 -15.58 -14.10 6.51
C GLU A 213 -14.08 -13.85 6.27
N THR A 214 -13.69 -12.61 5.94
CA THR A 214 -12.27 -12.21 5.92
C THR A 214 -11.76 -12.01 7.35
N VAL A 215 -10.87 -12.90 7.79
CA VAL A 215 -10.38 -12.96 9.17
C VAL A 215 -8.93 -12.44 9.26
N GLY A 216 -8.77 -11.26 9.83
CA GLY A 216 -7.47 -10.77 10.27
C GLY A 216 -6.94 -11.55 11.50
N PHE A 217 -5.63 -11.69 11.64
CA PHE A 217 -5.01 -12.30 12.83
C PHE A 217 -3.62 -11.76 13.16
N LEU A 218 -3.28 -11.76 14.45
CA LEU A 218 -1.94 -11.49 15.00
C LEU A 218 -1.21 -12.82 15.22
N VAL A 219 0.12 -12.80 15.10
CA VAL A 219 1.01 -13.96 15.27
C VAL A 219 2.19 -13.61 16.17
N SER A 220 2.24 -14.21 17.36
CA SER A 220 3.39 -14.15 18.26
C SER A 220 4.31 -15.36 18.05
N GLY A 221 5.61 -15.09 17.86
CA GLY A 221 6.65 -16.09 17.56
C GLY A 221 7.01 -16.23 16.08
N MET A 222 6.45 -15.40 15.19
CA MET A 222 6.90 -15.32 13.80
C MET A 222 8.10 -14.37 13.69
N ASP A 223 9.30 -14.91 13.46
CA ASP A 223 10.57 -14.15 13.47
C ASP A 223 11.33 -14.18 12.13
N CYS A 224 10.82 -14.92 11.12
CA CYS A 224 11.51 -15.20 9.86
C CYS A 224 10.59 -15.15 8.63
N THR A 225 11.12 -14.96 7.43
CA THR A 225 10.31 -14.95 6.18
C THR A 225 9.67 -16.31 5.92
N SER A 226 10.42 -17.39 6.08
CA SER A 226 9.93 -18.77 5.95
C SER A 226 8.91 -19.16 7.03
N CYS A 227 8.82 -18.41 8.14
CA CYS A 227 7.80 -18.57 9.16
C CYS A 227 6.41 -18.15 8.63
N ALA A 228 6.36 -17.14 7.75
CA ALA A 228 5.14 -16.78 7.02
C ALA A 228 4.78 -17.87 5.98
N ASP A 229 5.77 -18.36 5.22
CA ASP A 229 5.54 -19.43 4.24
C ASP A 229 5.09 -20.75 4.89
N LYS A 230 5.55 -21.04 6.11
CA LYS A 230 5.05 -22.14 6.94
C LYS A 230 3.56 -22.00 7.22
N LEU A 231 3.12 -20.80 7.63
CA LEU A 231 1.70 -20.51 7.90
C LEU A 231 0.87 -20.62 6.62
N LEU A 232 1.30 -19.98 5.54
CA LEU A 232 0.63 -20.03 4.22
C LEU A 232 0.41 -21.47 3.74
N ARG A 233 1.37 -22.37 3.93
CA ARG A 233 1.24 -23.81 3.61
C ARG A 233 0.29 -24.57 4.52
N ILE A 234 0.10 -24.14 5.77
CA ILE A 234 -0.88 -24.75 6.68
C ILE A 234 -2.28 -24.28 6.30
N PHE A 235 -2.51 -22.98 6.12
CA PHE A 235 -3.80 -22.44 5.63
C PHE A 235 -4.20 -23.05 4.28
N GLY A 236 -3.29 -23.08 3.30
CA GLY A 236 -3.49 -23.73 2.00
C GLY A 236 -3.61 -25.26 2.02
N SER A 237 -3.63 -25.89 3.20
CA SER A 237 -3.93 -27.32 3.39
C SER A 237 -5.28 -27.58 4.07
N MET A 238 -6.02 -26.53 4.41
CA MET A 238 -7.33 -26.59 5.06
C MET A 238 -8.47 -26.53 4.03
N ALA A 239 -9.57 -27.21 4.33
CA ALA A 239 -10.83 -27.03 3.61
C ALA A 239 -11.61 -25.86 4.25
N GLY A 240 -12.18 -24.98 3.42
CA GLY A 240 -12.89 -23.79 3.89
C GLY A 240 -12.01 -22.59 4.22
N VAL A 241 -10.75 -22.57 3.75
CA VAL A 241 -9.86 -21.40 3.85
C VAL A 241 -9.37 -20.99 2.46
N SER A 242 -9.40 -19.70 2.16
CA SER A 242 -8.92 -19.10 0.91
C SER A 242 -8.16 -17.78 1.16
N ASN A 243 -7.51 -17.24 0.13
CA ASN A 243 -6.82 -15.94 0.12
C ASN A 243 -5.87 -15.64 1.30
N ALA A 244 -5.32 -16.66 1.95
CA ALA A 244 -4.46 -16.48 3.12
C ALA A 244 -3.20 -15.66 2.77
N GLN A 245 -2.99 -14.57 3.50
CA GLN A 245 -1.82 -13.68 3.44
C GLN A 245 -1.16 -13.58 4.81
N VAL A 246 0.18 -13.49 4.85
CA VAL A 246 0.95 -13.45 6.10
C VAL A 246 2.15 -12.53 5.97
N ASN A 247 2.23 -11.55 6.87
CA ASN A 247 3.35 -10.64 7.00
C ASN A 247 4.15 -10.88 8.29
N PHE A 248 5.39 -11.34 8.11
CA PHE A 248 6.35 -11.57 9.19
C PHE A 248 6.89 -10.28 9.84
N VAL A 249 6.98 -9.17 9.10
CA VAL A 249 7.50 -7.89 9.62
C VAL A 249 6.59 -7.34 10.72
N MET A 250 5.28 -7.45 10.50
CA MET A 250 4.23 -6.97 11.38
C MET A 250 3.76 -7.98 12.42
N GLY A 251 4.06 -9.27 12.22
CA GLY A 251 3.42 -10.35 12.98
C GLY A 251 1.89 -10.37 12.80
N LYS A 252 1.41 -10.09 11.58
CA LYS A 252 -0.02 -10.06 11.22
C LYS A 252 -0.28 -10.91 9.97
N GLY A 253 -1.50 -11.37 9.80
CA GLY A 253 -1.99 -12.05 8.60
C GLY A 253 -3.49 -11.88 8.44
N GLU A 254 -4.02 -12.44 7.36
CA GLU A 254 -5.41 -12.30 6.90
C GLU A 254 -5.78 -13.57 6.10
N PHE A 255 -7.02 -14.06 6.18
CA PHE A 255 -7.49 -15.23 5.42
C PHE A 255 -9.02 -15.24 5.34
N ASP A 256 -9.57 -15.69 4.22
CA ASP A 256 -11.02 -15.82 4.04
C ASP A 256 -11.47 -17.21 4.51
N VAL A 257 -12.53 -17.26 5.32
CA VAL A 257 -13.11 -18.47 5.91
C VAL A 257 -14.51 -18.72 5.37
N ASP A 258 -14.75 -19.90 4.79
CA ASP A 258 -16.10 -20.37 4.47
C ASP A 258 -16.78 -20.86 5.75
N ALA A 259 -17.68 -20.03 6.29
CA ALA A 259 -18.44 -20.28 7.50
C ALA A 259 -19.40 -21.48 7.42
N CYS A 260 -19.71 -21.99 6.22
CA CYS A 260 -20.44 -23.26 6.07
C CYS A 260 -19.54 -24.49 6.31
N ILE A 261 -18.22 -24.34 6.22
CA ILE A 261 -17.25 -25.43 6.35
C ILE A 261 -16.56 -25.40 7.72
N THR A 262 -16.09 -24.24 8.18
CA THR A 262 -15.35 -24.10 9.45
C THR A 262 -15.44 -22.69 10.01
N ASN A 263 -15.15 -22.51 11.31
CA ASN A 263 -15.13 -21.21 11.98
C ASN A 263 -13.68 -20.71 12.17
N ALA A 264 -13.52 -19.39 12.21
CA ALA A 264 -12.28 -18.66 12.46
C ALA A 264 -11.50 -19.19 13.69
N GLU A 265 -12.16 -19.41 14.83
CA GLU A 265 -11.49 -19.91 16.04
C GLU A 265 -10.95 -21.34 15.88
N GLU A 266 -11.61 -22.20 15.10
CA GLU A 266 -11.14 -23.57 14.82
C GLU A 266 -9.91 -23.56 13.93
N VAL A 267 -9.91 -22.72 12.89
CA VAL A 267 -8.75 -22.50 12.03
C VAL A 267 -7.58 -21.95 12.85
N LEU A 268 -7.78 -20.86 13.60
CA LEU A 268 -6.71 -20.21 14.36
C LEU A 268 -6.13 -21.13 15.45
N SER A 269 -6.96 -21.91 16.15
CA SER A 269 -6.50 -22.86 17.17
C SER A 269 -5.76 -24.06 16.57
N PHE A 270 -6.19 -24.60 15.43
CA PHE A 270 -5.45 -25.65 14.72
C PHE A 270 -4.12 -25.10 14.15
N VAL A 271 -4.12 -23.94 13.49
CA VAL A 271 -2.91 -23.33 12.95
C VAL A 271 -1.92 -23.00 14.06
N SER A 272 -2.39 -22.55 15.24
CA SER A 272 -1.57 -22.37 16.44
C SER A 272 -0.88 -23.69 16.84
N GLY A 273 -1.65 -24.77 17.00
CA GLY A 273 -1.10 -26.09 17.35
C GLY A 273 -0.18 -26.71 16.30
N ALA A 274 -0.43 -26.49 15.00
CA ALA A 274 0.34 -27.06 13.90
C ALA A 274 1.59 -26.23 13.53
N SER A 275 1.55 -24.91 13.70
CA SER A 275 2.68 -24.01 13.43
C SER A 275 3.65 -23.91 14.61
N GLY A 276 3.13 -23.97 15.84
CA GLY A 276 3.86 -23.66 17.07
C GLY A 276 3.92 -22.16 17.39
N PHE A 277 3.23 -21.31 16.63
CA PHE A 277 3.08 -19.88 16.90
C PHE A 277 1.77 -19.61 17.63
N MET A 278 1.71 -18.56 18.46
CA MET A 278 0.46 -18.14 19.09
C MET A 278 -0.31 -17.22 18.14
N LEU A 279 -1.44 -17.70 17.61
CA LEU A 279 -2.36 -16.91 16.77
C LEU A 279 -3.54 -16.37 17.58
N SER A 280 -4.00 -15.17 17.24
CA SER A 280 -5.19 -14.53 17.84
C SER A 280 -5.94 -13.69 16.82
N LYS A 281 -7.28 -13.81 16.75
CA LYS A 281 -8.14 -13.09 15.80
C LYS A 281 -8.01 -11.57 15.99
N ILE A 282 -7.71 -10.85 14.91
CA ILE A 282 -7.94 -9.40 14.82
C ILE A 282 -9.41 -9.26 14.45
N ILE A 283 -10.24 -8.91 15.42
CA ILE A 283 -11.67 -8.72 15.21
C ILE A 283 -11.88 -7.28 14.71
N GLY A 284 -12.69 -7.12 13.65
CA GLY A 284 -12.97 -5.83 13.04
C GLY A 284 -13.70 -4.91 13.99
N GLY A 285 -13.23 -3.67 14.10
CA GLY A 285 -13.81 -2.67 15.00
C GLY A 285 -12.81 -1.56 15.31
N ASN A 286 -12.98 -0.40 14.66
CA ASN A 286 -12.22 0.81 14.98
C ASN A 286 -12.62 1.40 16.35
N TYR A 287 -13.71 0.91 16.94
CA TYR A 287 -14.31 1.38 18.18
C TYR A 287 -14.28 0.24 19.21
N TYR A 288 -13.33 0.33 20.14
CA TYR A 288 -13.19 -0.62 21.22
C TYR A 288 -12.80 0.07 22.53
N LEU A 289 -13.21 -0.51 23.65
CA LEU A 289 -12.90 -0.03 24.98
C LEU A 289 -12.20 -1.15 25.79
N ASP A 290 -10.94 -0.93 26.15
CA ASP A 290 -10.19 -1.85 27.00
C ASP A 290 -10.47 -1.52 28.47
N VAL A 291 -11.16 -2.42 29.18
CA VAL A 291 -11.56 -2.26 30.59
C VAL A 291 -10.82 -3.26 31.50
N LEU A 292 -10.62 -2.87 32.76
CA LEU A 292 -10.04 -3.73 33.79
C LEU A 292 -11.12 -4.63 34.40
N ALA A 293 -11.00 -5.94 34.24
CA ALA A 293 -11.95 -6.91 34.74
C ALA A 293 -11.25 -8.18 35.25
N THR A 294 -11.73 -8.75 36.34
CA THR A 294 -11.24 -10.05 36.86
C THR A 294 -11.78 -11.22 36.04
N THR A 295 -11.18 -12.41 36.15
CA THR A 295 -11.58 -13.62 35.40
C THR A 295 -13.01 -14.10 35.68
N ALA A 296 -13.69 -13.58 36.70
CA ALA A 296 -15.11 -13.81 36.95
C ALA A 296 -15.98 -12.81 36.16
N GLN A 297 -15.68 -11.51 36.31
CA GLN A 297 -16.32 -10.43 35.57
C GLN A 297 -16.16 -10.57 34.05
N SER A 298 -14.99 -11.04 33.59
CA SER A 298 -14.73 -11.26 32.16
C SER A 298 -15.62 -12.35 31.57
N LYS A 299 -16.04 -13.35 32.36
CA LYS A 299 -17.05 -14.33 31.93
C LYS A 299 -18.43 -13.71 31.93
N GLU A 300 -18.81 -13.00 32.98
CA GLU A 300 -20.13 -12.36 33.07
C GLU A 300 -20.39 -11.36 31.92
N LEU A 301 -19.34 -10.69 31.43
CA LEU A 301 -19.41 -9.81 30.25
C LEU A 301 -19.52 -10.57 28.92
N VAL A 302 -18.96 -11.78 28.80
CA VAL A 302 -19.12 -12.65 27.63
C VAL A 302 -20.49 -13.35 27.65
N ASP A 303 -20.92 -13.81 28.82
CA ASP A 303 -22.19 -14.52 29.02
C ASP A 303 -23.41 -13.57 28.89
N ASN A 304 -23.24 -12.27 29.22
CA ASN A 304 -24.25 -11.22 29.09
C ASN A 304 -23.62 -9.88 28.65
N PRO A 305 -23.35 -9.70 27.34
CA PRO A 305 -22.82 -8.45 26.81
C PRO A 305 -23.83 -7.28 26.93
N PRO A 306 -23.37 -6.04 27.16
CA PRO A 306 -24.23 -4.84 27.11
C PRO A 306 -24.86 -4.60 25.72
N LEU A 307 -26.00 -3.91 25.68
CA LEU A 307 -26.59 -3.43 24.44
C LEU A 307 -25.60 -2.50 23.69
N GLY A 308 -25.44 -2.72 22.38
CA GLY A 308 -24.49 -1.98 21.55
C GLY A 308 -23.05 -2.51 21.55
N VAL A 309 -22.72 -3.52 22.38
CA VAL A 309 -21.45 -4.25 22.30
C VAL A 309 -21.56 -5.35 21.24
N THR A 310 -20.57 -5.41 20.34
CA THR A 310 -20.51 -6.36 19.22
C THR A 310 -19.64 -7.58 19.53
N ASP A 311 -18.59 -7.43 20.34
CA ASP A 311 -17.70 -8.52 20.79
C ASP A 311 -17.05 -8.22 22.16
N VAL A 312 -16.68 -9.28 22.89
CA VAL A 312 -16.07 -9.24 24.22
C VAL A 312 -14.85 -10.16 24.28
N GLN A 313 -13.67 -9.61 24.00
CA GLN A 313 -12.41 -10.37 23.94
C GLN A 313 -11.59 -10.23 25.23
N SER A 314 -11.29 -11.34 25.91
CA SER A 314 -10.36 -11.34 27.06
C SER A 314 -8.90 -11.26 26.59
N LEU A 315 -8.30 -10.06 26.63
CA LEU A 315 -6.91 -9.81 26.22
C LEU A 315 -5.89 -10.40 27.20
N ASP A 316 -6.16 -10.28 28.51
CA ASP A 316 -5.26 -10.66 29.59
C ASP A 316 -6.06 -11.10 30.82
N LYS A 317 -5.40 -11.73 31.81
CA LYS A 317 -6.00 -12.13 33.11
C LYS A 317 -6.62 -10.98 33.95
N LYS A 318 -6.53 -9.74 33.47
CA LYS A 318 -7.04 -8.52 34.11
C LYS A 318 -7.65 -7.51 33.13
N THR A 319 -7.72 -7.81 31.82
CA THR A 319 -8.13 -6.84 30.80
C THR A 319 -9.04 -7.50 29.78
N VAL A 320 -10.19 -6.88 29.55
CA VAL A 320 -11.19 -7.28 28.56
C VAL A 320 -11.39 -6.13 27.59
N ARG A 321 -11.43 -6.44 26.30
CA ARG A 321 -11.81 -5.54 25.22
C ARG A 321 -13.30 -5.67 24.96
N LEU A 322 -13.99 -4.54 24.91
CA LEU A 322 -15.38 -4.43 24.49
C LEU A 322 -15.38 -3.73 23.12
N SER A 323 -15.67 -4.46 22.05
CA SER A 323 -15.93 -3.87 20.74
C SER A 323 -17.38 -3.37 20.72
N TYR A 324 -17.63 -2.17 20.22
CA TYR A 324 -18.97 -1.57 20.29
C TYR A 324 -19.29 -0.72 19.07
N GLU A 325 -20.58 -0.51 18.81
CA GLU A 325 -21.06 0.28 17.69
C GLU A 325 -21.44 1.70 18.18
N PRO A 326 -20.66 2.76 17.85
CA PRO A 326 -20.85 4.11 18.41
C PRO A 326 -22.12 4.81 17.93
N THR A 327 -22.81 4.28 16.92
CA THR A 327 -24.16 4.73 16.55
C THR A 327 -25.26 4.18 17.47
N THR A 328 -24.94 3.16 18.27
CA THR A 328 -25.87 2.47 19.19
C THR A 328 -25.59 2.78 20.66
N ILE A 329 -24.32 2.90 21.06
CA ILE A 329 -23.93 3.28 22.43
C ILE A 329 -22.65 4.13 22.44
N GLY A 330 -22.64 5.23 23.19
CA GLY A 330 -21.47 6.08 23.35
C GLY A 330 -20.36 5.40 24.19
N ALA A 331 -19.10 5.74 23.92
CA ALA A 331 -17.95 5.18 24.63
C ALA A 331 -18.00 5.40 26.15
N ARG A 332 -18.52 6.56 26.57
CA ARG A 332 -18.70 6.93 27.97
C ARG A 332 -19.90 6.20 28.57
N ASP A 333 -21.01 6.18 27.84
CA ASP A 333 -22.25 5.50 28.26
C ASP A 333 -22.01 4.01 28.48
N LEU A 334 -21.23 3.37 27.60
CA LEU A 334 -20.80 1.98 27.74
C LEU A 334 -19.95 1.76 29.00
N LEU A 335 -18.99 2.66 29.30
CA LEU A 335 -18.20 2.57 30.51
C LEU A 335 -19.06 2.72 31.78
N GLU A 336 -20.10 3.55 31.75
CA GLU A 336 -21.03 3.70 32.87
C GLU A 336 -21.95 2.48 33.03
N HIS A 337 -22.46 1.89 31.95
CA HIS A 337 -23.22 0.63 31.99
C HIS A 337 -22.38 -0.57 32.47
N VAL A 338 -21.07 -0.57 32.23
CA VAL A 338 -20.14 -1.63 32.63
C VAL A 338 -19.46 -1.35 33.98
N LYS A 339 -19.74 -0.21 34.62
CA LYS A 339 -19.07 0.27 35.84
C LYS A 339 -19.17 -0.67 37.04
N ASP A 340 -20.27 -1.40 37.18
CA ASP A 340 -20.44 -2.41 38.23
C ASP A 340 -19.71 -3.74 37.91
N LYS A 341 -19.41 -3.98 36.62
CA LYS A 341 -18.75 -5.19 36.11
C LYS A 341 -17.25 -5.01 35.84
N CYS A 342 -16.70 -3.81 35.93
CA CYS A 342 -15.27 -3.53 35.73
C CYS A 342 -14.69 -2.67 36.87
N SER A 343 -13.37 -2.66 37.02
CA SER A 343 -12.66 -1.76 37.94
C SER A 343 -12.14 -0.50 37.24
N GLY A 344 -12.83 -0.04 36.19
CA GLY A 344 -12.49 1.14 35.39
C GLY A 344 -11.78 0.84 34.06
N LEU A 345 -11.48 1.92 33.34
CA LEU A 345 -10.78 1.91 32.05
C LEU A 345 -9.32 1.44 32.21
N ALA A 346 -8.83 0.59 31.30
CA ALA A 346 -7.42 0.20 31.28
C ALA A 346 -6.54 1.33 30.70
N GLU A 347 -5.29 1.41 31.16
CA GLU A 347 -4.30 2.34 30.60
C GLU A 347 -4.18 2.16 29.07
N PRO A 348 -3.97 3.25 28.29
CA PRO A 348 -3.74 3.14 26.86
C PRO A 348 -2.52 2.25 26.58
N ARG A 349 -2.75 1.05 26.02
CA ARG A 349 -1.66 0.19 25.56
C ARG A 349 -0.88 0.92 24.46
N GLY A 350 0.43 0.72 24.42
CA GLY A 350 1.23 1.16 23.29
C GLY A 350 0.84 0.41 22.02
N ASP A 351 1.44 0.81 20.90
CA ASP A 351 1.34 0.04 19.67
C ASP A 351 1.77 -1.42 19.94
N PRO A 352 0.87 -2.43 19.76
CA PRO A 352 1.16 -3.80 20.13
C PRO A 352 2.30 -4.40 19.28
N GLN A 353 2.61 -3.82 18.12
CA GLN A 353 3.79 -4.22 17.34
C GLN A 353 5.07 -3.70 17.99
N LEU A 354 5.07 -2.45 18.48
CA LEU A 354 6.20 -1.85 19.18
C LEU A 354 6.44 -2.50 20.55
N GLU A 355 5.39 -2.81 21.31
CA GLU A 355 5.49 -3.54 22.58
C GLU A 355 6.05 -4.96 22.38
N ASN A 356 5.53 -5.72 21.42
CA ASN A 356 6.06 -7.05 21.12
C ASN A 356 7.50 -6.99 20.60
N SER A 357 7.84 -6.02 19.75
CA SER A 357 9.20 -5.85 19.24
C SER A 357 10.18 -5.45 20.35
N ARG A 358 9.78 -4.57 21.27
CA ARG A 358 10.56 -4.25 22.49
C ARG A 358 10.73 -5.48 23.38
N ARG A 359 9.69 -6.30 23.56
CA ARG A 359 9.75 -7.52 24.39
C ARG A 359 10.72 -8.56 23.79
N ARG A 360 10.71 -8.75 22.46
CA ARG A 360 11.70 -9.60 21.77
C ARG A 360 13.12 -9.03 21.85
N LEU A 361 13.28 -7.70 21.77
CA LEU A 361 14.58 -7.04 21.96
C LEU A 361 15.15 -7.29 23.36
N TRP A 362 14.33 -7.20 24.43
CA TRP A 362 14.76 -7.52 25.79
C TRP A 362 15.08 -9.02 25.99
N ASP A 363 14.29 -9.92 25.41
CA ASP A 363 14.58 -11.35 25.41
C ASP A 363 15.91 -11.69 24.71
N GLN A 364 16.15 -11.17 23.51
CA GLN A 364 17.44 -11.34 22.83
C GLN A 364 18.59 -10.65 23.57
N LEU A 365 18.39 -9.47 24.18
CA LEU A 365 19.42 -8.81 25.00
C LEU A 365 19.82 -9.67 26.21
N THR A 366 18.85 -10.22 26.93
CA THR A 366 19.13 -11.09 28.10
C THR A 366 19.79 -12.41 27.69
N LYS A 367 19.34 -13.07 26.61
CA LYS A 367 20.01 -14.24 26.03
C LYS A 367 21.46 -13.94 25.63
N THR A 368 21.69 -12.81 24.97
CA THR A 368 23.03 -12.38 24.51
C THR A 368 23.95 -12.08 25.68
N LEU A 369 23.48 -11.33 26.69
CA LEU A 369 24.24 -11.05 27.91
C LEU A 369 24.58 -12.32 28.69
N LEU A 370 23.63 -13.25 28.84
CA LEU A 370 23.86 -14.51 29.54
C LEU A 370 24.86 -15.40 28.79
N ALA A 371 24.72 -15.53 27.47
CA ALA A 371 25.64 -16.29 26.65
C ALA A 371 27.05 -15.67 26.65
N ALA A 372 27.17 -14.34 26.59
CA ALA A 372 28.44 -13.62 26.69
C ALA A 372 29.10 -13.82 28.07
N ALA A 373 28.34 -13.70 29.16
CA ALA A 373 28.84 -13.91 30.51
C ALA A 373 29.36 -15.35 30.76
N LEU A 374 28.80 -16.35 30.08
CA LEU A 374 29.29 -17.74 30.10
C LEU A 374 30.45 -18.00 29.12
N THR A 375 30.51 -17.28 28.01
CA THR A 375 31.52 -17.45 26.95
C THR A 375 32.84 -16.76 27.28
N ILE A 376 32.80 -15.57 27.88
CA ILE A 376 34.00 -14.80 28.24
C ILE A 376 34.96 -15.62 29.12
N PRO A 377 34.51 -16.34 30.17
CA PRO A 377 35.39 -17.24 30.93
C PRO A 377 35.98 -18.38 30.10
N VAL A 378 35.22 -18.98 29.18
CA VAL A 378 35.72 -20.06 28.29
C VAL A 378 36.83 -19.53 27.37
N ALA A 379 36.63 -18.36 26.77
CA ALA A 379 37.64 -17.71 25.93
C ALA A 379 38.88 -17.29 26.74
N ILE A 380 38.72 -16.69 27.92
CA ILE A 380 39.84 -16.32 28.80
C ILE A 380 40.68 -17.55 29.16
N VAL A 381 40.04 -18.64 29.60
CA VAL A 381 40.76 -19.86 29.99
C VAL A 381 41.48 -20.49 28.80
N SER A 382 40.81 -20.65 27.66
CA SER A 382 41.40 -21.31 26.49
C SER A 382 42.45 -20.46 25.74
N TRP A 383 42.41 -19.13 25.87
CA TRP A 383 43.50 -18.25 25.39
C TRP A 383 44.67 -18.13 26.38
N SER A 384 44.51 -18.59 27.61
CA SER A 384 45.54 -18.47 28.66
C SER A 384 46.40 -19.73 28.75
N GLU A 385 47.52 -19.75 28.01
CA GLU A 385 48.45 -20.90 27.93
C GLU A 385 49.09 -21.33 29.28
N SER A 386 48.80 -20.64 30.41
CA SER A 386 49.36 -20.98 31.73
C SER A 386 48.51 -20.67 32.98
N LEU A 387 47.24 -20.24 32.87
CA LEU A 387 46.45 -19.92 34.09
C LEU A 387 45.87 -21.15 34.81
N VAL A 388 45.63 -22.25 34.09
CA VAL A 388 44.92 -23.43 34.63
C VAL A 388 45.51 -24.73 34.04
N ASP A 389 45.42 -25.83 34.78
CA ASP A 389 45.72 -27.17 34.25
C ASP A 389 44.72 -27.58 33.15
N LYS A 390 45.20 -28.25 32.09
CA LYS A 390 44.41 -28.64 30.91
C LYS A 390 43.16 -29.44 31.22
N LYS A 391 43.19 -30.31 32.24
CA LYS A 391 41.98 -31.07 32.63
C LYS A 391 40.93 -30.15 33.25
N THR A 392 41.36 -29.14 33.99
CA THR A 392 40.48 -28.14 34.59
C THR A 392 39.95 -27.18 33.52
N GLU A 393 40.78 -26.74 32.57
CA GLU A 393 40.34 -26.03 31.36
C GLU A 393 39.23 -26.79 30.64
N GLY A 394 39.44 -28.09 30.34
CA GLY A 394 38.45 -28.89 29.63
C GLY A 394 37.16 -29.10 30.40
N ILE A 395 37.22 -29.35 31.72
CA ILE A 395 36.03 -29.50 32.57
C ILE A 395 35.23 -28.19 32.62
N VAL A 396 35.89 -27.05 32.82
CA VAL A 396 35.24 -25.73 32.84
C VAL A 396 34.62 -25.40 31.47
N SER A 397 35.37 -25.65 30.39
CA SER A 397 34.94 -25.38 29.01
C SER A 397 33.77 -26.28 28.58
N LEU A 398 33.76 -27.55 28.99
CA LEU A 398 32.63 -28.46 28.78
C LEU A 398 31.39 -27.97 29.53
N ILE A 399 31.50 -27.64 30.83
CA ILE A 399 30.34 -27.22 31.64
C ILE A 399 29.76 -25.90 31.12
N LEU A 400 30.57 -24.86 30.97
CA LEU A 400 30.12 -23.56 30.48
C LEU A 400 29.68 -23.63 29.01
N GLY A 401 30.38 -24.40 28.18
CA GLY A 401 30.01 -24.65 26.79
C GLY A 401 28.65 -25.34 26.66
N THR A 402 28.36 -26.33 27.51
CA THR A 402 27.03 -26.98 27.57
C THR A 402 25.94 -25.97 27.92
N LEU A 403 26.19 -25.06 28.88
CA LEU A 403 25.23 -24.03 29.27
C LEU A 403 24.95 -23.03 28.14
N VAL A 404 25.98 -22.61 27.40
CA VAL A 404 25.81 -21.77 26.20
C VAL A 404 25.06 -22.52 25.10
N GLN A 405 25.35 -23.81 24.90
CA GLN A 405 24.61 -24.66 23.95
C GLN A 405 23.12 -24.74 24.31
N CYS A 406 22.78 -24.82 25.61
CA CYS A 406 21.40 -24.79 26.09
C CYS A 406 20.67 -23.47 25.79
N ILE A 407 21.36 -22.33 25.76
CA ILE A 407 20.79 -21.03 25.34
C ILE A 407 20.51 -21.03 23.82
N ALA A 408 21.33 -21.74 23.03
CA ALA A 408 21.12 -21.88 21.59
C ALA A 408 19.92 -22.79 21.22
N ILE A 409 19.48 -23.70 22.10
CA ILE A 409 18.36 -24.62 21.85
C ILE A 409 17.06 -23.89 21.46
N PRO A 410 16.52 -22.94 22.27
CA PRO A 410 15.28 -22.25 21.91
C PRO A 410 15.42 -21.30 20.71
N GLU A 411 16.62 -20.75 20.47
CA GLU A 411 16.85 -19.66 19.51
C GLU A 411 17.22 -20.13 18.09
N PHE A 412 17.88 -21.29 17.96
CA PHE A 412 18.36 -21.82 16.67
C PHE A 412 17.89 -23.26 16.41
N TYR A 413 18.03 -24.19 17.37
CA TYR A 413 17.65 -25.59 17.15
C TYR A 413 16.14 -25.77 16.98
N ARG A 414 15.32 -25.10 17.80
CA ARG A 414 13.85 -25.20 17.70
C ARG A 414 13.31 -24.71 16.35
N PRO A 415 13.67 -23.51 15.83
CA PRO A 415 13.29 -23.10 14.48
C PRO A 415 13.75 -24.08 13.40
N ALA A 416 15.06 -24.35 13.31
CA ALA A 416 15.63 -25.17 12.23
C ALA A 416 15.03 -26.58 12.15
N ILE A 417 14.89 -27.27 13.28
CA ILE A 417 14.30 -28.62 13.33
C ILE A 417 12.80 -28.58 13.02
N SER A 418 12.08 -27.56 13.49
CA SER A 418 10.66 -27.36 13.20
C SER A 418 10.41 -27.14 11.70
N ALA A 419 11.23 -26.34 11.03
CA ALA A 419 11.12 -26.08 9.60
C ALA A 419 11.46 -27.31 8.74
N VAL A 420 12.50 -28.06 9.11
CA VAL A 420 12.86 -29.29 8.38
C VAL A 420 11.77 -30.36 8.54
N TRP A 421 11.21 -30.53 9.74
CA TRP A 421 10.22 -31.58 10.01
C TRP A 421 8.81 -31.22 9.49
N TYR A 422 8.28 -30.05 9.86
CA TYR A 422 6.91 -29.63 9.49
C TYR A 422 6.85 -28.99 8.10
N SER A 423 7.71 -28.01 7.82
CA SER A 423 7.65 -27.22 6.57
C SER A 423 8.35 -27.90 5.38
N ARG A 424 9.21 -28.90 5.64
CA ARG A 424 10.15 -29.51 4.68
C ARG A 424 11.05 -28.49 3.97
N THR A 425 11.44 -27.44 4.67
CA THR A 425 12.36 -26.39 4.20
C THR A 425 13.60 -26.35 5.07
N VAL A 426 14.75 -26.08 4.46
CA VAL A 426 16.02 -25.88 5.18
C VAL A 426 16.22 -24.39 5.38
N GLU A 427 15.97 -23.90 6.59
CA GLU A 427 16.13 -22.48 6.93
C GLU A 427 17.59 -22.11 7.18
N MET A 428 17.89 -20.80 7.15
CA MET A 428 19.25 -20.25 7.38
C MET A 428 19.86 -20.78 8.69
N ASP A 429 19.04 -20.84 9.74
CA ASP A 429 19.39 -21.35 11.08
C ASP A 429 19.96 -22.78 11.05
N MET A 430 19.62 -23.60 10.05
CA MET A 430 20.18 -24.94 9.93
C MET A 430 21.69 -24.91 9.66
N LEU A 431 22.22 -23.91 8.94
CA LEU A 431 23.66 -23.74 8.75
C LEU A 431 24.36 -23.46 10.08
N VAL A 432 23.76 -22.58 10.91
CA VAL A 432 24.23 -22.26 12.25
C VAL A 432 24.18 -23.49 13.15
N VAL A 433 23.05 -24.20 13.19
CA VAL A 433 22.84 -25.42 13.98
C VAL A 433 23.83 -26.52 13.62
N ILE A 434 24.10 -26.76 12.33
CA ILE A 434 25.13 -27.72 11.92
C ILE A 434 26.52 -27.27 12.40
N SER A 435 26.86 -25.98 12.24
CA SER A 435 28.15 -25.42 12.64
C SER A 435 28.43 -25.58 14.13
N ILE A 436 27.52 -25.11 14.99
CA ILE A 436 27.66 -25.18 16.46
C ILE A 436 27.63 -26.63 16.95
N THR A 437 26.82 -27.51 16.33
CA THR A 437 26.78 -28.92 16.73
C THR A 437 28.07 -29.63 16.35
N ALA A 438 28.62 -29.39 15.15
CA ALA A 438 29.88 -29.99 14.73
C ALA A 438 31.06 -29.56 15.61
N ALA A 439 31.20 -28.26 15.89
CA ALA A 439 32.24 -27.73 16.77
C ALA A 439 32.13 -28.28 18.21
N TYR A 440 30.91 -28.30 18.77
CA TYR A 440 30.66 -28.82 20.11
C TYR A 440 30.92 -30.34 20.21
N VAL A 441 30.39 -31.15 19.28
CA VAL A 441 30.56 -32.60 19.28
C VAL A 441 32.02 -33.00 19.08
N TYR A 442 32.75 -32.33 18.18
CA TYR A 442 34.20 -32.54 18.04
C TYR A 442 34.92 -32.27 19.37
N SER A 443 34.59 -31.17 20.04
CA SER A 443 35.21 -30.78 21.32
C SER A 443 34.94 -31.78 22.45
N VAL A 444 33.72 -32.33 22.53
CA VAL A 444 33.37 -33.39 23.48
C VAL A 444 34.16 -34.68 23.21
N VAL A 445 34.36 -35.04 21.93
CA VAL A 445 35.18 -36.21 21.55
C VAL A 445 36.66 -35.98 21.89
N ALA A 446 37.23 -34.82 21.53
CA ALA A 446 38.62 -34.46 21.84
C ALA A 446 38.90 -34.47 23.35
N PHE A 447 38.01 -33.86 24.15
CA PHE A 447 38.07 -33.90 25.62
C PHE A 447 38.03 -35.33 26.16
N GLY A 448 37.17 -36.20 25.63
CA GLY A 448 37.10 -37.61 26.02
C GLY A 448 38.40 -38.37 25.73
N PHE A 449 39.04 -38.11 24.59
CA PHE A 449 40.34 -38.70 24.21
C PHE A 449 41.49 -38.19 25.08
N GLU A 450 41.53 -36.88 25.39
CA GLU A 450 42.50 -36.30 26.33
C GLU A 450 42.35 -36.88 27.75
N MET A 451 41.10 -37.04 28.24
CA MET A 451 40.84 -37.65 29.55
C MET A 451 41.16 -39.15 29.60
N ALA A 452 41.11 -39.84 28.46
CA ALA A 452 41.59 -41.21 28.28
C ALA A 452 43.13 -41.33 28.15
N GLY A 453 43.88 -40.21 28.25
CA GLY A 453 45.33 -40.19 28.15
C GLY A 453 45.86 -40.37 26.73
N LYS A 454 45.02 -40.15 25.70
CA LYS A 454 45.37 -40.20 24.28
C LYS A 454 44.89 -38.91 23.59
N PRO A 455 45.46 -37.74 23.91
CA PRO A 455 45.04 -36.48 23.31
C PRO A 455 45.17 -36.53 21.78
N LEU A 456 44.26 -35.83 21.10
CA LEU A 456 44.34 -35.62 19.66
C LEU A 456 45.33 -34.49 19.34
N ASP A 457 45.92 -34.53 18.14
CA ASP A 457 46.84 -33.51 17.61
C ASP A 457 46.20 -32.10 17.55
N GLU A 458 44.88 -32.05 17.37
CA GLU A 458 44.07 -30.83 17.50
C GLU A 458 43.18 -30.95 18.74
N GLY A 459 43.31 -30.00 19.66
CA GLY A 459 42.61 -30.00 20.94
C GLY A 459 41.10 -29.68 20.84
N GLN A 460 40.47 -29.61 22.01
CA GLN A 460 39.07 -29.18 22.14
C GLN A 460 38.86 -27.74 21.64
N PHE A 461 37.75 -27.49 20.93
CA PHE A 461 37.40 -26.18 20.37
C PHE A 461 36.11 -25.61 21.00
N PHE A 462 35.89 -25.81 22.31
CA PHE A 462 34.70 -25.32 23.01
C PHE A 462 34.53 -23.80 22.87
N GLU A 463 35.63 -23.03 22.93
CA GLU A 463 35.68 -21.60 22.60
C GLU A 463 35.01 -21.29 21.26
N THR A 464 35.31 -22.07 20.21
CA THR A 464 34.77 -21.83 18.87
C THR A 464 33.26 -22.02 18.84
N SER A 465 32.68 -22.98 19.56
CA SER A 465 31.22 -23.14 19.61
C SER A 465 30.56 -21.99 20.38
N THR A 466 31.09 -21.61 21.54
CA THR A 466 30.50 -20.58 22.42
C THR A 466 30.65 -19.17 21.85
N MET A 467 31.80 -18.85 21.26
CA MET A 467 32.07 -17.58 20.58
C MET A 467 31.18 -17.43 19.32
N LEU A 468 30.96 -18.50 18.57
CA LEU A 468 30.10 -18.48 17.39
C LEU A 468 28.62 -18.28 17.77
N ILE A 469 28.13 -18.96 18.82
CA ILE A 469 26.78 -18.73 19.37
C ILE A 469 26.61 -17.27 19.84
N THR A 470 27.57 -16.73 20.61
CA THR A 470 27.44 -15.37 21.17
C THR A 470 27.53 -14.28 20.12
N LEU A 471 28.42 -14.39 19.13
CA LEU A 471 28.55 -13.36 18.10
C LEU A 471 27.34 -13.32 17.15
N ILE A 472 26.72 -14.48 16.85
CA ILE A 472 25.45 -14.53 16.10
C ILE A 472 24.29 -13.96 16.93
N LEU A 473 24.25 -14.21 18.25
CA LEU A 473 23.29 -13.55 19.14
C LEU A 473 23.47 -12.02 19.15
N VAL A 474 24.70 -11.51 19.11
CA VAL A 474 24.99 -10.07 18.98
C VAL A 474 24.53 -9.53 17.61
N GLY A 475 24.76 -10.26 16.52
CA GLY A 475 24.27 -9.89 15.18
C GLY A 475 22.74 -9.78 15.12
N ARG A 476 22.03 -10.79 15.64
CA ARG A 476 20.57 -10.78 15.82
C ARG A 476 20.09 -9.62 16.71
N LEU A 477 20.77 -9.34 17.82
CA LEU A 477 20.45 -8.24 18.73
C LEU A 477 20.57 -6.87 18.04
N ILE A 478 21.62 -6.65 17.24
CA ILE A 478 21.81 -5.45 16.43
C ILE A 478 20.68 -5.30 15.39
N ALA A 479 20.32 -6.40 14.72
CA ALA A 479 19.22 -6.43 13.76
C ALA A 479 17.85 -6.13 14.40
N ALA A 480 17.57 -6.70 15.58
CA ALA A 480 16.34 -6.45 16.34
C ALA A 480 16.28 -5.00 16.87
N PHE A 481 17.41 -4.46 17.33
CA PHE A 481 17.51 -3.06 17.74
C PHE A 481 17.21 -2.11 16.57
N ALA A 482 17.84 -2.33 15.41
CA ALA A 482 17.60 -1.54 14.20
C ALA A 482 16.13 -1.62 13.74
N ARG A 483 15.50 -2.80 13.83
CA ARG A 483 14.07 -2.99 13.52
C ARG A 483 13.17 -2.21 14.49
N VAL A 484 13.42 -2.27 15.80
CA VAL A 484 12.69 -1.48 16.81
C VAL A 484 12.88 0.02 16.58
N GLN A 485 14.10 0.46 16.27
CA GLN A 485 14.38 1.87 15.98
C GLN A 485 13.59 2.34 14.75
N ALA A 486 13.64 1.57 13.64
CA ALA A 486 12.90 1.88 12.42
C ALA A 486 11.38 1.98 12.66
N VAL A 487 10.76 0.99 13.30
CA VAL A 487 9.31 1.02 13.62
C VAL A 487 8.96 2.21 14.54
N SER A 488 9.77 2.46 15.59
CA SER A 488 9.53 3.57 16.52
C SER A 488 9.69 4.96 15.91
N ALA A 489 10.41 5.09 14.78
CA ALA A 489 10.51 6.34 14.04
C ALA A 489 9.25 6.65 13.20
N VAL A 490 8.36 5.67 13.02
CA VAL A 490 7.20 5.72 12.10
C VAL A 490 5.86 5.53 12.82
N SER A 491 5.84 5.06 14.08
CA SER A 491 4.61 4.84 14.86
C SER A 491 3.86 6.15 15.20
N LEU A 492 3.06 6.66 14.25
CA LEU A 492 2.26 7.88 14.40
C LEU A 492 1.20 7.76 15.51
N ARG A 493 0.63 6.56 15.71
CA ARG A 493 -0.36 6.28 16.77
C ARG A 493 0.14 6.73 18.16
N SER A 494 1.43 6.55 18.47
CA SER A 494 2.01 6.91 19.77
C SER A 494 2.26 8.42 19.98
N LYS A 495 1.67 9.28 19.14
CA LYS A 495 1.76 10.76 19.26
C LYS A 495 0.42 11.44 19.53
N GLN A 496 -0.72 10.74 19.46
CA GLN A 496 -2.02 11.30 19.83
C GLN A 496 -2.06 11.69 21.32
N ASN A 497 -2.95 12.63 21.67
CA ASN A 497 -3.14 13.04 23.05
C ASN A 497 -4.23 12.16 23.69
N ASN A 498 -3.91 11.50 24.80
CA ASN A 498 -4.84 10.59 25.48
C ASN A 498 -5.83 11.32 26.40
N ILE A 499 -5.75 12.65 26.52
CA ILE A 499 -6.62 13.48 27.37
C ILE A 499 -7.34 14.50 26.48
N ALA A 500 -8.65 14.65 26.71
CA ALA A 500 -9.48 15.68 26.11
C ALA A 500 -10.17 16.50 27.21
N VAL A 501 -10.34 17.81 26.99
CA VAL A 501 -11.15 18.68 27.86
C VAL A 501 -12.55 18.79 27.25
N LEU A 502 -13.53 18.15 27.87
CA LEU A 502 -14.93 18.23 27.46
C LEU A 502 -15.59 19.50 28.02
N VAL A 503 -16.50 20.10 27.25
CA VAL A 503 -17.27 21.29 27.67
C VAL A 503 -18.69 20.86 28.05
N GLU A 504 -18.95 20.66 29.35
CA GLU A 504 -20.28 20.33 29.89
C GLU A 504 -20.97 21.58 30.46
N LYS A 505 -22.30 21.56 30.62
CA LYS A 505 -23.07 22.70 31.14
C LYS A 505 -22.72 23.09 32.59
N GLU A 506 -22.08 22.19 33.32
CA GLU A 506 -21.67 22.38 34.71
C GLU A 506 -20.17 22.74 34.85
N GLY A 507 -19.39 22.68 33.76
CA GLY A 507 -17.99 23.06 33.72
C GLY A 507 -17.17 22.36 32.63
N ASP A 508 -15.92 22.81 32.45
CA ASP A 508 -14.91 22.07 31.68
C ASP A 508 -14.45 20.85 32.48
N ARG A 509 -14.37 19.67 31.84
CA ARG A 509 -13.99 18.40 32.48
C ARG A 509 -12.93 17.65 31.69
N GLU A 510 -11.82 17.29 32.32
CA GLU A 510 -10.83 16.39 31.72
C GLU A 510 -11.34 14.94 31.71
N ILE A 511 -11.23 14.30 30.54
CA ILE A 511 -11.56 12.89 30.30
C ILE A 511 -10.46 12.22 29.47
N ASP A 512 -10.38 10.89 29.52
CA ASP A 512 -9.60 10.12 28.55
C ASP A 512 -10.23 10.31 27.16
N ALA A 513 -9.41 10.60 26.14
CA ALA A 513 -9.90 10.87 24.78
C ALA A 513 -10.74 9.70 24.23
N ARG A 514 -10.48 8.45 24.65
CA ARG A 514 -11.25 7.25 24.27
C ARG A 514 -12.71 7.26 24.76
N LEU A 515 -13.09 8.22 25.62
CA LEU A 515 -14.45 8.40 26.15
C LEU A 515 -15.20 9.58 25.49
N LEU A 516 -14.65 10.12 24.40
CA LEU A 516 -15.38 11.02 23.50
C LEU A 516 -16.43 10.23 22.70
N GLN A 517 -17.57 10.86 22.44
CA GLN A 517 -18.70 10.29 21.69
C GLN A 517 -19.36 11.34 20.77
N TYR A 518 -20.19 10.90 19.83
CA TYR A 518 -20.81 11.81 18.85
C TYR A 518 -21.69 12.86 19.54
N GLY A 519 -21.57 14.11 19.09
CA GLY A 519 -22.20 15.27 19.73
C GLY A 519 -21.33 15.98 20.76
N ASP A 520 -20.25 15.37 21.26
CA ASP A 520 -19.34 16.04 22.21
C ASP A 520 -18.71 17.32 21.64
N VAL A 521 -18.64 18.33 22.50
CA VAL A 521 -17.88 19.57 22.26
C VAL A 521 -16.68 19.55 23.20
N PHE A 522 -15.47 19.61 22.63
CA PHE A 522 -14.22 19.62 23.38
C PHE A 522 -13.45 20.92 23.18
N LYS A 523 -12.50 21.17 24.07
CA LYS A 523 -11.69 22.38 24.14
C LYS A 523 -10.22 22.03 23.97
N VAL A 524 -9.55 22.72 23.06
CA VAL A 524 -8.11 22.55 22.83
C VAL A 524 -7.39 23.72 23.47
N LEU A 525 -6.52 23.41 24.42
CA LEU A 525 -5.74 24.39 25.18
C LEU A 525 -4.48 24.82 24.40
N PRO A 526 -3.88 25.99 24.71
CA PRO A 526 -2.66 26.43 24.07
C PRO A 526 -1.52 25.43 24.23
N HIS A 527 -0.72 25.25 23.18
CA HIS A 527 0.38 24.26 23.11
C HIS A 527 -0.02 22.78 23.30
N SER A 528 -1.32 22.46 23.43
CA SER A 528 -1.80 21.08 23.56
C SER A 528 -1.99 20.43 22.18
N ARG A 529 -1.92 19.09 22.13
CA ARG A 529 -2.27 18.35 20.90
C ARG A 529 -3.75 18.10 20.82
N VAL A 530 -4.27 18.23 19.60
CA VAL A 530 -5.67 17.95 19.26
C VAL A 530 -5.96 16.45 19.48
N PRO A 531 -6.98 16.07 20.27
CA PRO A 531 -7.26 14.67 20.58
C PRO A 531 -7.90 13.90 19.40
N THR A 532 -8.79 14.56 18.65
CA THR A 532 -9.50 13.97 17.50
C THR A 532 -9.98 15.05 16.52
N ASP A 533 -10.43 14.66 15.32
CA ASP A 533 -10.85 15.60 14.29
C ASP A 533 -12.18 16.31 14.66
N GLY A 534 -12.29 17.59 14.32
CA GLY A 534 -13.48 18.39 14.59
C GLY A 534 -13.49 19.77 13.94
N ILE A 535 -14.63 20.47 14.02
CA ILE A 535 -14.81 21.82 13.46
C ILE A 535 -14.79 22.86 14.59
N VAL A 536 -14.04 23.94 14.42
CA VAL A 536 -13.95 25.03 15.41
C VAL A 536 -15.29 25.78 15.50
N LEU A 537 -15.93 25.73 16.67
CA LEU A 537 -17.16 26.47 16.98
C LEU A 537 -16.87 27.91 17.44
N SER A 538 -15.80 28.11 18.21
CA SER A 538 -15.39 29.42 18.71
C SER A 538 -13.90 29.47 19.09
N GLY A 539 -13.36 30.69 19.09
CA GLY A 539 -11.92 30.95 19.23
C GLY A 539 -11.23 31.19 17.88
N LYS A 540 -9.97 31.58 17.96
CA LYS A 540 -9.03 31.69 16.83
C LYS A 540 -7.66 31.28 17.33
N THR A 541 -6.91 30.55 16.52
CA THR A 541 -5.58 30.06 16.85
C THR A 541 -4.76 29.84 15.58
N GLU A 542 -3.49 29.49 15.75
CA GLU A 542 -2.59 28.99 14.72
C GLU A 542 -2.24 27.54 15.07
N VAL A 543 -2.16 26.66 14.09
CA VAL A 543 -1.99 25.21 14.31
C VAL A 543 -0.82 24.68 13.51
N ASP A 544 0.11 24.04 14.20
CA ASP A 544 1.22 23.31 13.60
C ASP A 544 0.72 21.93 13.13
N GLU A 545 0.48 21.84 11.82
CA GLU A 545 0.08 20.61 11.12
C GLU A 545 1.29 19.87 10.50
N SER A 546 2.53 20.32 10.76
CA SER A 546 3.79 19.85 10.14
C SER A 546 4.05 18.34 10.28
N MET A 547 3.47 17.68 11.27
CA MET A 547 3.57 16.23 11.43
C MET A 547 2.73 15.43 10.42
N LEU A 548 1.80 16.09 9.71
CA LEU A 548 0.96 15.53 8.65
C LEU A 548 1.25 16.21 7.31
N THR A 549 1.23 17.54 7.26
CA THR A 549 1.46 18.33 6.03
C THR A 549 2.95 18.58 5.75
N GLY A 550 3.86 18.31 6.67
CA GLY A 550 5.30 18.61 6.49
C GLY A 550 5.66 20.10 6.37
N GLU A 551 4.69 21.01 6.29
CA GLU A 551 4.87 22.46 6.19
C GLU A 551 5.32 23.03 7.53
N THR A 552 6.28 23.95 7.53
CA THR A 552 6.87 24.50 8.76
C THR A 552 6.20 25.78 9.27
N LEU A 553 5.13 26.24 8.62
CA LEU A 553 4.38 27.44 9.00
C LEU A 553 3.02 27.03 9.60
N PRO A 554 2.68 27.51 10.82
CA PRO A 554 1.36 27.24 11.41
C PRO A 554 0.21 27.79 10.55
N ILE A 555 -0.85 27.01 10.42
CA ILE A 555 -2.06 27.35 9.66
C ILE A 555 -3.06 28.04 10.60
N VAL A 556 -3.55 29.22 10.21
CA VAL A 556 -4.56 29.97 10.98
C VAL A 556 -5.90 29.22 10.94
N LYS A 557 -6.46 28.91 12.11
CA LYS A 557 -7.80 28.29 12.26
C LYS A 557 -8.73 29.25 12.99
N GLN A 558 -9.96 29.37 12.50
CA GLN A 558 -11.01 30.23 13.05
C GLN A 558 -12.35 29.50 13.07
N LYS A 559 -13.43 30.14 13.51
CA LYS A 559 -14.78 29.54 13.48
C LYS A 559 -15.11 29.00 12.08
N GLY A 560 -15.53 27.73 12.01
CA GLY A 560 -15.82 27.01 10.78
C GLY A 560 -14.62 26.28 10.16
N SER A 561 -13.38 26.50 10.62
CA SER A 561 -12.22 25.75 10.16
C SER A 561 -12.18 24.32 10.73
N ASP A 562 -11.76 23.37 9.90
CA ASP A 562 -11.42 22.00 10.34
C ASP A 562 -10.11 21.96 11.14
N LEU A 563 -10.10 21.12 12.17
CA LEU A 563 -8.99 20.88 13.07
C LEU A 563 -8.69 19.37 13.11
N ILE A 564 -7.45 19.00 12.80
CA ILE A 564 -7.04 17.60 12.56
C ILE A 564 -6.37 17.02 13.82
N ALA A 565 -6.64 15.76 14.15
CA ALA A 565 -6.06 15.04 15.28
C ALA A 565 -4.52 15.05 15.26
N GLY A 566 -3.90 15.04 16.45
CA GLY A 566 -2.45 14.93 16.62
C GLY A 566 -1.62 16.16 16.22
N THR A 567 -2.21 17.14 15.52
CA THR A 567 -1.65 18.47 15.29
C THR A 567 -1.44 19.22 16.60
N VAL A 568 -0.55 20.21 16.62
CA VAL A 568 -0.23 21.00 17.82
C VAL A 568 -0.90 22.36 17.72
N ASN A 569 -1.75 22.68 18.69
CA ASN A 569 -2.36 24.00 18.80
C ASN A 569 -1.33 25.04 19.29
N GLY A 570 -1.34 26.24 18.72
CA GLY A 570 -0.50 27.37 19.13
C GLY A 570 -1.03 28.08 20.38
N ASP A 571 -0.98 29.41 20.38
CA ASP A 571 -1.25 30.24 21.57
C ASP A 571 -2.76 30.41 21.87
N GLY A 572 -3.63 30.18 20.90
CA GLY A 572 -5.07 30.35 21.04
C GLY A 572 -5.76 29.20 21.77
N THR A 573 -6.90 29.48 22.41
CA THR A 573 -7.81 28.43 22.89
C THR A 573 -8.99 28.32 21.92
N VAL A 574 -9.33 27.11 21.49
CA VAL A 574 -10.47 26.86 20.59
C VAL A 574 -11.43 25.83 21.18
N THR A 575 -12.72 26.06 20.96
CA THR A 575 -13.80 25.12 21.27
C THR A 575 -14.25 24.47 19.97
N VAL A 576 -14.37 23.14 19.98
CA VAL A 576 -14.40 22.29 18.78
C VAL A 576 -15.54 21.30 18.89
N GLN A 577 -16.39 21.22 17.87
CA GLN A 577 -17.38 20.15 17.71
C GLN A 577 -16.67 18.91 17.19
N LEU A 578 -16.79 17.78 17.88
CA LEU A 578 -16.28 16.50 17.38
C LEU A 578 -16.98 16.12 16.06
N THR A 579 -16.21 15.83 15.02
CA THR A 579 -16.71 15.24 13.76
C THR A 579 -16.32 13.77 13.62
N ARG A 580 -15.13 13.39 14.09
CA ARG A 580 -14.63 12.00 14.01
C ARG A 580 -14.15 11.50 15.37
N LEU A 581 -14.53 10.28 15.73
CA LEU A 581 -14.12 9.64 16.98
C LEU A 581 -12.67 9.13 16.92
N PRO A 582 -11.93 9.11 18.05
CA PRO A 582 -10.70 8.35 18.19
C PRO A 582 -10.88 6.89 17.73
N GLY A 583 -9.89 6.35 17.02
CA GLY A 583 -10.00 5.04 16.38
C GLY A 583 -10.49 5.08 14.92
N LYS A 584 -11.26 6.11 14.52
CA LYS A 584 -11.56 6.41 13.09
C LYS A 584 -11.41 7.91 12.82
N ASN A 585 -10.23 8.45 13.11
CA ASN A 585 -9.81 9.83 12.80
C ASN A 585 -8.57 9.84 11.88
N THR A 586 -8.24 11.00 11.31
CA THR A 586 -7.26 11.17 10.23
C THR A 586 -5.89 10.56 10.54
N VAL A 587 -5.37 10.74 11.76
CA VAL A 587 -4.11 10.11 12.20
C VAL A 587 -4.21 8.59 12.30
N THR A 588 -5.38 8.06 12.68
CA THR A 588 -5.64 6.62 12.74
C THR A 588 -5.72 6.01 11.33
N ASP A 589 -6.39 6.70 10.40
CA ASP A 589 -6.45 6.28 9.00
C ASP A 589 -5.05 6.25 8.40
N ILE A 590 -4.29 7.36 8.50
CA ILE A 590 -2.91 7.45 8.00
C ILE A 590 -2.02 6.35 8.59
N ALA A 591 -2.16 6.05 9.89
CA ALA A 591 -1.44 4.94 10.50
C ALA A 591 -1.86 3.57 9.94
N GLN A 592 -3.15 3.35 9.67
CA GLN A 592 -3.65 2.13 9.02
C GLN A 592 -3.12 1.99 7.59
N LEU A 593 -3.12 3.06 6.79
CA LEU A 593 -2.59 3.05 5.42
C LEU A 593 -1.08 2.71 5.37
N VAL A 594 -0.30 3.24 6.33
CA VAL A 594 1.14 2.91 6.50
C VAL A 594 1.33 1.47 6.99
N GLU A 595 0.43 0.97 7.84
CA GLU A 595 0.42 -0.44 8.25
C GLU A 595 0.08 -1.39 7.09
N GLU A 596 -0.85 -1.02 6.22
CA GLU A 596 -1.20 -1.76 5.00
C GLU A 596 -0.02 -1.78 4.01
N ALA A 597 0.71 -0.66 3.87
CA ALA A 597 1.98 -0.61 3.15
C ALA A 597 2.96 -1.68 3.61
N ALA A 598 3.12 -1.81 4.94
CA ALA A 598 4.00 -2.78 5.52
C ALA A 598 3.53 -4.24 5.34
N LYS A 599 2.23 -4.51 5.06
CA LYS A 599 1.70 -5.85 4.74
C LYS A 599 2.22 -6.37 3.40
N SER A 600 2.30 -5.50 2.39
CA SER A 600 2.66 -5.87 1.00
C SER A 600 4.10 -6.40 0.87
N LYS A 601 4.33 -7.32 -0.08
CA LYS A 601 5.64 -7.94 -0.34
C LYS A 601 6.13 -7.54 -1.75
N PRO A 602 7.25 -6.80 -1.89
CA PRO A 602 7.66 -6.32 -3.21
C PRO A 602 8.43 -7.35 -4.03
N GLU A 603 8.42 -7.20 -5.36
CA GLU A 603 9.16 -8.06 -6.33
C GLU A 603 10.60 -8.41 -5.87
N ILE A 604 11.37 -7.41 -5.42
CA ILE A 604 12.76 -7.57 -4.98
C ILE A 604 12.91 -8.41 -3.69
N GLN A 605 11.90 -8.46 -2.84
CA GLN A 605 11.89 -9.33 -1.65
C GLN A 605 11.70 -10.80 -2.03
N ASP A 606 10.89 -11.08 -3.04
CA ASP A 606 10.70 -12.46 -3.52
C ASP A 606 11.90 -12.98 -4.32
N LEU A 607 12.64 -12.09 -4.99
CA LEU A 607 13.98 -12.42 -5.49
C LEU A 607 14.92 -12.81 -4.34
N ALA A 608 14.92 -12.07 -3.22
CA ALA A 608 15.72 -12.38 -2.04
C ALA A 608 15.35 -13.73 -1.40
N ASN A 609 14.05 -14.00 -1.24
CA ASN A 609 13.52 -15.27 -0.72
C ASN A 609 13.93 -16.45 -1.62
N LYS A 610 13.81 -16.28 -2.94
CA LYS A 610 14.19 -17.29 -3.94
C LYS A 610 15.70 -17.59 -3.95
N VAL A 611 16.54 -16.56 -3.80
CA VAL A 611 18.00 -16.71 -3.61
C VAL A 611 18.29 -17.45 -2.30
N ALA A 612 17.74 -17.00 -1.17
CA ALA A 612 17.98 -17.61 0.14
C ALA A 612 17.59 -19.10 0.19
N GLY A 613 16.45 -19.48 -0.41
CA GLY A 613 15.98 -20.86 -0.47
C GLY A 613 16.89 -21.82 -1.25
N TRP A 614 17.64 -21.33 -2.24
CA TRP A 614 18.64 -22.12 -2.98
C TRP A 614 20.05 -22.01 -2.38
N PHE A 615 20.35 -20.92 -1.67
CA PHE A 615 21.64 -20.64 -1.06
C PHE A 615 21.98 -21.65 0.06
N VAL A 616 21.03 -21.97 0.94
CA VAL A 616 21.26 -22.93 2.05
C VAL A 616 21.73 -24.32 1.59
N PRO A 617 21.04 -25.04 0.67
CA PRO A 617 21.53 -26.33 0.18
C PRO A 617 22.81 -26.22 -0.66
N ALA A 618 23.05 -25.09 -1.35
CA ALA A 618 24.31 -24.86 -2.03
C ALA A 618 25.49 -24.78 -1.03
N MET A 619 25.35 -24.01 0.07
CA MET A 619 26.40 -23.88 1.09
C MET A 619 26.64 -25.17 1.86
N ALA A 620 25.59 -25.96 2.16
CA ALA A 620 25.75 -27.30 2.71
C ALA A 620 26.57 -28.21 1.78
N THR A 621 26.36 -28.11 0.47
CA THR A 621 27.13 -28.86 -0.55
C THR A 621 28.58 -28.39 -0.61
N VAL A 622 28.82 -27.07 -0.59
CA VAL A 622 30.19 -26.49 -0.56
C VAL A 622 30.94 -26.95 0.69
N ALA A 623 30.33 -26.94 1.87
CA ALA A 623 30.97 -27.38 3.10
C ALA A 623 31.36 -28.87 3.09
N ILE A 624 30.55 -29.73 2.46
CA ILE A 624 30.90 -31.15 2.25
C ILE A 624 32.09 -31.28 1.29
N LEU A 625 32.14 -30.50 0.21
CA LEU A 625 33.28 -30.48 -0.71
C LEU A 625 34.55 -30.00 -0.02
N VAL A 626 34.47 -28.92 0.77
CA VAL A 626 35.58 -28.39 1.58
C VAL A 626 36.12 -29.45 2.54
N LEU A 627 35.25 -30.18 3.24
CA LEU A 627 35.64 -31.25 4.15
C LEU A 627 36.35 -32.40 3.42
N VAL A 628 35.84 -32.84 2.26
CA VAL A 628 36.46 -33.91 1.46
C VAL A 628 37.83 -33.46 0.89
N ILE A 629 37.91 -32.24 0.36
CA ILE A 629 39.14 -31.68 -0.22
C ILE A 629 40.23 -31.54 0.85
N TRP A 630 39.91 -31.02 2.04
CA TRP A 630 40.91 -30.85 3.09
C TRP A 630 41.37 -32.16 3.74
N ILE A 631 40.52 -33.21 3.78
CA ILE A 631 40.97 -34.56 4.17
C ILE A 631 41.95 -35.10 3.12
N ALA A 632 41.63 -35.01 1.83
CA ALA A 632 42.49 -35.49 0.75
C ALA A 632 43.84 -34.74 0.72
N CYS A 633 43.83 -33.41 0.75
CA CYS A 633 45.04 -32.59 0.79
C CYS A 633 45.86 -32.82 2.08
N GLY A 634 45.20 -33.02 3.22
CA GLY A 634 45.85 -33.35 4.49
C GLY A 634 46.65 -34.65 4.41
N MET A 635 46.04 -35.70 3.84
CA MET A 635 46.65 -37.03 3.73
C MET A 635 47.68 -37.14 2.59
N GLU A 636 47.33 -36.72 1.37
CA GLU A 636 48.17 -36.97 0.17
C GLU A 636 49.25 -35.91 -0.06
N VAL A 637 48.96 -34.63 0.24
CA VAL A 637 49.86 -33.51 -0.05
C VAL A 637 50.67 -33.11 1.18
N LEU A 638 49.99 -32.92 2.32
CA LEU A 638 50.60 -32.44 3.57
C LEU A 638 51.16 -33.56 4.45
N ASN A 639 50.85 -34.83 4.14
CA ASN A 639 51.31 -36.02 4.88
C ASN A 639 50.99 -35.96 6.38
N TYR A 640 49.83 -35.41 6.73
CA TYR A 640 49.30 -35.37 8.10
C TYR A 640 48.62 -36.69 8.46
N ASP A 641 48.72 -37.10 9.72
CA ASP A 641 47.98 -38.26 10.22
C ASP A 641 46.45 -38.05 10.09
N ALA A 642 45.70 -39.15 9.98
CA ALA A 642 44.29 -39.15 9.66
C ALA A 642 43.45 -38.33 10.65
N GLY A 643 43.77 -38.39 11.96
CA GLY A 643 43.09 -37.60 12.99
C GLY A 643 43.26 -36.09 12.79
N LYS A 644 44.48 -35.65 12.45
CA LYS A 644 44.82 -34.24 12.21
C LYS A 644 44.20 -33.72 10.91
N SER A 645 44.21 -34.54 9.85
CA SER A 645 43.56 -34.22 8.58
C SER A 645 42.04 -34.01 8.75
N VAL A 646 41.39 -34.85 9.56
CA VAL A 646 39.94 -34.73 9.85
C VAL A 646 39.63 -33.52 10.74
N GLY A 647 40.43 -33.24 11.78
CA GLY A 647 40.28 -32.06 12.62
C GLY A 647 40.31 -30.76 11.81
N ASN A 648 41.39 -30.54 11.06
CA ASN A 648 41.56 -29.33 10.26
C ASN A 648 40.44 -29.17 9.22
N ALA A 649 40.05 -30.26 8.55
CA ALA A 649 38.92 -30.26 7.59
C ALA A 649 37.58 -29.90 8.24
N ILE A 650 37.30 -30.36 9.48
CA ILE A 650 36.13 -29.93 10.26
C ILE A 650 36.21 -28.43 10.57
N THR A 651 37.38 -27.90 10.95
CA THR A 651 37.50 -26.45 11.23
C THR A 651 37.25 -25.58 9.99
N TYR A 652 37.67 -26.00 8.80
CA TYR A 652 37.33 -25.33 7.53
C TYR A 652 35.84 -25.44 7.18
N ALA A 653 35.23 -26.63 7.35
CA ALA A 653 33.81 -26.83 7.07
C ALA A 653 32.91 -26.01 8.01
N VAL A 654 33.24 -25.97 9.31
CA VAL A 654 32.56 -25.14 10.32
C VAL A 654 32.72 -23.66 10.01
N ALA A 655 33.94 -23.20 9.69
CA ALA A 655 34.16 -21.80 9.29
C ALA A 655 33.31 -21.43 8.07
N THR A 656 33.29 -22.29 7.04
CA THR A 656 32.53 -22.10 5.80
C THR A 656 31.03 -21.98 6.07
N LEU A 657 30.45 -22.90 6.85
CA LEU A 657 29.01 -22.88 7.18
C LEU A 657 28.61 -21.70 8.06
N ALA A 658 29.47 -21.29 8.99
CA ALA A 658 29.20 -20.22 9.93
C ALA A 658 29.28 -18.82 9.29
N VAL A 659 30.32 -18.57 8.50
CA VAL A 659 30.48 -17.33 7.72
C VAL A 659 29.36 -17.17 6.68
N ALA A 660 28.78 -18.28 6.22
CA ALA A 660 27.77 -18.27 5.17
C ALA A 660 26.40 -17.67 5.56
N CYS A 661 26.11 -17.24 6.80
CA CYS A 661 24.76 -16.72 7.08
C CYS A 661 24.38 -15.54 6.16
N PRO A 662 23.30 -15.62 5.37
CA PRO A 662 22.77 -14.48 4.62
C PRO A 662 21.92 -13.57 5.54
N CYS A 663 22.37 -13.38 6.78
CA CYS A 663 21.67 -12.66 7.84
C CYS A 663 21.35 -11.21 7.45
N ALA A 664 22.27 -10.53 6.75
CA ALA A 664 22.05 -9.19 6.20
C ALA A 664 21.06 -9.15 5.01
N LEU A 665 21.00 -10.21 4.21
CA LEU A 665 20.13 -10.31 3.02
C LEU A 665 18.65 -10.19 3.39
N GLY A 666 18.23 -10.84 4.48
CA GLY A 666 16.85 -10.79 4.98
C GLY A 666 16.43 -9.44 5.60
N LEU A 667 17.39 -8.52 5.83
CA LEU A 667 17.15 -7.18 6.38
C LEU A 667 17.26 -6.08 5.32
N ALA A 668 17.95 -6.36 4.21
CA ALA A 668 18.32 -5.41 3.15
C ALA A 668 17.14 -4.62 2.55
N VAL A 669 15.98 -5.26 2.43
CA VAL A 669 14.73 -4.69 1.89
C VAL A 669 13.82 -4.12 2.99
N PRO A 670 13.31 -4.90 3.97
CA PRO A 670 12.28 -4.41 4.89
C PRO A 670 12.75 -3.23 5.75
N MET A 671 14.03 -3.14 6.07
CA MET A 671 14.57 -1.98 6.80
C MET A 671 14.51 -0.70 5.96
N VAL A 672 14.87 -0.79 4.67
CA VAL A 672 14.83 0.37 3.75
C VAL A 672 13.39 0.79 3.51
N LEU A 673 12.44 -0.14 3.37
CA LEU A 673 11.02 0.18 3.23
C LEU A 673 10.46 0.95 4.44
N VAL A 674 10.73 0.50 5.67
CA VAL A 674 10.24 1.21 6.88
C VAL A 674 10.88 2.59 7.01
N VAL A 675 12.17 2.74 6.71
CA VAL A 675 12.84 4.06 6.69
C VAL A 675 12.28 4.95 5.58
N ALA A 676 12.05 4.42 4.38
CA ALA A 676 11.49 5.14 3.24
C ALA A 676 10.07 5.65 3.52
N GLY A 677 9.16 4.77 3.95
CA GLY A 677 7.80 5.13 4.35
C GLY A 677 7.77 6.14 5.50
N GLY A 678 8.68 6.01 6.46
CA GLY A 678 8.88 6.98 7.54
C GLY A 678 9.35 8.37 7.09
N ILE A 679 10.09 8.46 5.99
CA ILE A 679 10.52 9.73 5.39
C ILE A 679 9.43 10.30 4.47
N ALA A 680 8.71 9.44 3.75
CA ALA A 680 7.60 9.79 2.86
C ALA A 680 6.43 10.38 3.65
N ALA A 681 5.99 9.70 4.72
CA ALA A 681 4.85 10.16 5.52
C ALA A 681 5.10 11.52 6.19
N ARG A 682 6.33 11.78 6.65
CA ARG A 682 6.75 13.10 7.17
C ARG A 682 6.89 14.18 6.09
N GLY A 683 6.63 13.85 4.82
CA GLY A 683 6.63 14.79 3.69
C GLY A 683 5.33 14.71 2.90
N GLY A 684 4.22 14.35 3.57
CA GLY A 684 2.89 14.35 2.98
C GLY A 684 2.62 13.25 1.97
N VAL A 685 3.45 12.20 1.89
CA VAL A 685 3.27 11.10 0.93
C VAL A 685 3.10 9.78 1.68
N ILE A 686 1.86 9.30 1.72
CA ILE A 686 1.51 8.02 2.33
C ILE A 686 1.54 6.95 1.25
N ILE A 687 2.60 6.15 1.21
CA ILE A 687 2.71 4.99 0.33
C ILE A 687 2.02 3.80 1.00
N LYS A 688 1.15 3.07 0.28
CA LYS A 688 0.39 1.87 0.71
C LYS A 688 0.88 0.57 0.09
N SER A 689 1.91 0.62 -0.75
CA SER A 689 2.50 -0.57 -1.38
C SER A 689 4.03 -0.49 -1.42
N ALA A 690 4.66 -1.57 -1.01
CA ALA A 690 6.10 -1.77 -1.12
C ALA A 690 6.54 -1.87 -2.58
N ASP A 691 5.71 -2.47 -3.45
CA ASP A 691 5.94 -2.47 -4.90
C ASP A 691 5.96 -1.05 -5.45
N THR A 692 5.05 -0.19 -5.00
CA THR A 692 5.05 1.23 -5.37
C THR A 692 6.31 1.97 -4.88
N THR A 693 6.86 1.58 -3.73
CA THR A 693 8.17 2.09 -3.26
C THR A 693 9.32 1.69 -4.20
N GLU A 694 9.27 0.53 -4.86
CA GLU A 694 10.29 0.12 -5.85
C GLU A 694 9.96 0.56 -7.29
N GLY A 695 8.67 0.70 -7.59
CA GLY A 695 8.08 0.86 -8.91
C GLY A 695 7.94 2.30 -9.37
N ALA A 696 7.77 3.26 -8.45
CA ALA A 696 7.60 4.66 -8.84
C ALA A 696 8.81 5.21 -9.61
N ARG A 697 10.05 4.84 -9.26
CA ARG A 697 11.26 5.19 -10.04
C ARG A 697 11.25 4.65 -11.49
N LYS A 698 10.37 3.69 -11.82
CA LYS A 698 10.22 3.05 -13.13
C LYS A 698 9.19 3.80 -14.01
N ILE A 699 8.45 4.77 -13.47
CA ILE A 699 7.42 5.55 -14.19
C ILE A 699 8.02 6.29 -15.39
N THR A 700 7.32 6.23 -16.52
CA THR A 700 7.66 6.95 -17.77
C THR A 700 6.61 7.99 -18.14
N ASP A 701 5.37 7.79 -17.70
CA ASP A 701 4.21 8.60 -18.07
C ASP A 701 3.35 8.87 -16.82
N VAL A 702 2.98 10.12 -16.60
CA VAL A 702 2.06 10.56 -15.54
C VAL A 702 0.79 11.09 -16.17
N VAL A 703 -0.34 10.51 -15.79
CA VAL A 703 -1.69 10.94 -16.18
C VAL A 703 -2.33 11.65 -14.99
N PHE A 704 -2.79 12.87 -15.21
CA PHE A 704 -3.59 13.62 -14.23
C PHE A 704 -5.06 13.65 -14.64
N ASP A 705 -5.98 13.61 -13.69
CA ASP A 705 -7.28 14.27 -13.90
C ASP A 705 -7.14 15.80 -13.84
N LYS A 706 -8.06 16.51 -14.49
CA LYS A 706 -8.16 17.97 -14.44
C LYS A 706 -8.75 18.47 -13.12
N THR A 707 -9.94 17.99 -12.73
CA THR A 707 -10.76 18.57 -11.65
C THR A 707 -10.25 18.11 -10.29
N GLY A 708 -10.12 19.03 -9.33
CA GLY A 708 -9.61 18.74 -7.97
C GLY A 708 -8.13 18.33 -7.88
N THR A 709 -7.57 17.81 -8.98
CA THR A 709 -6.19 17.36 -9.12
C THR A 709 -5.28 18.45 -9.71
N ILE A 710 -5.46 18.88 -10.96
CA ILE A 710 -4.72 20.03 -11.53
C ILE A 710 -5.35 21.36 -11.16
N THR A 711 -6.68 21.43 -11.12
CA THR A 711 -7.40 22.54 -10.51
C THR A 711 -7.67 22.28 -9.04
N GLU A 712 -8.01 23.33 -8.30
CA GLU A 712 -8.70 23.19 -7.03
C GLU A 712 -10.13 22.63 -7.26
N ALA A 713 -10.78 22.17 -6.18
CA ALA A 713 -12.18 21.76 -6.22
C ALA A 713 -13.14 22.95 -6.01
N GLU A 714 -12.67 24.07 -5.44
CA GLU A 714 -13.43 25.30 -5.33
C GLU A 714 -13.50 26.03 -6.69
N LEU A 715 -14.68 26.58 -6.98
CA LEU A 715 -14.85 27.54 -8.06
C LEU A 715 -14.45 28.93 -7.59
N ALA A 716 -13.93 29.75 -8.50
CA ALA A 716 -13.76 31.19 -8.30
C ALA A 716 -14.43 31.96 -9.44
N VAL A 717 -14.93 33.15 -9.15
CA VAL A 717 -15.33 34.13 -10.16
C VAL A 717 -14.07 34.61 -10.90
N THR A 718 -13.98 34.30 -12.19
CA THR A 718 -12.90 34.74 -13.08
C THR A 718 -13.29 35.98 -13.89
N GLU A 719 -14.57 36.17 -14.19
CA GLU A 719 -15.07 37.37 -14.86
C GLU A 719 -16.44 37.80 -14.30
N GLN A 720 -16.70 39.11 -14.27
CA GLN A 720 -17.95 39.70 -13.81
C GLN A 720 -18.38 40.78 -14.81
N VAL A 721 -19.57 40.63 -15.41
CA VAL A 721 -20.10 41.54 -16.43
C VAL A 721 -21.45 42.11 -15.97
N ASN A 722 -21.51 43.44 -15.83
CA ASN A 722 -22.74 44.16 -15.53
C ASN A 722 -23.55 44.35 -16.82
N LEU A 723 -24.74 43.77 -16.89
CA LEU A 723 -25.58 43.72 -18.09
C LEU A 723 -26.57 44.92 -18.14
N ASN A 724 -27.27 45.20 -17.03
CA ASN A 724 -28.23 46.30 -16.92
C ASN A 724 -28.31 46.83 -15.48
N GLY A 725 -28.44 48.15 -15.31
CA GLY A 725 -28.63 48.79 -13.99
C GLY A 725 -27.33 49.22 -13.30
N ASP A 726 -27.45 49.78 -12.08
CA ASP A 726 -26.29 50.18 -11.27
C ASP A 726 -25.55 48.96 -10.72
N MET A 727 -24.23 48.96 -10.89
CA MET A 727 -23.34 47.90 -10.42
C MET A 727 -23.44 47.71 -8.90
N ALA A 728 -23.53 48.79 -8.12
CA ALA A 728 -23.54 48.68 -6.66
C ALA A 728 -24.85 48.07 -6.13
N ASP A 729 -25.99 48.38 -6.76
CA ASP A 729 -27.28 47.74 -6.43
C ASP A 729 -27.32 46.27 -6.91
N ASN A 730 -26.81 46.00 -8.12
CA ASN A 730 -26.70 44.64 -8.66
C ASN A 730 -25.83 43.72 -7.80
N LEU A 731 -24.73 44.24 -7.24
CA LEU A 731 -23.86 43.50 -6.32
C LEU A 731 -24.56 43.18 -5.00
N SER A 732 -25.34 44.11 -4.44
CA SER A 732 -26.12 43.83 -3.23
C SER A 732 -27.23 42.80 -3.46
N LEU A 733 -27.89 42.82 -4.64
CA LEU A 733 -28.87 41.80 -5.02
C LEU A 733 -28.21 40.42 -5.18
N ALA A 734 -27.06 40.36 -5.84
CA ALA A 734 -26.30 39.12 -5.99
C ALA A 734 -25.89 38.55 -4.63
N MET A 735 -25.31 39.37 -3.74
CA MET A 735 -24.90 38.97 -2.39
C MET A 735 -26.08 38.42 -1.58
N ALA A 736 -27.23 39.11 -1.60
CA ALA A 736 -28.42 38.68 -0.88
C ALA A 736 -28.97 37.32 -1.38
N LEU A 737 -28.87 37.02 -2.69
CA LEU A 737 -29.33 35.76 -3.28
C LEU A 737 -28.38 34.58 -3.06
N VAL A 738 -27.07 34.81 -2.89
CA VAL A 738 -26.09 33.74 -2.69
C VAL A 738 -25.78 33.46 -1.22
N SER A 739 -26.02 34.42 -0.31
CA SER A 739 -25.47 34.35 1.04
C SER A 739 -26.04 33.20 1.88
N GLY A 740 -25.15 32.43 2.50
CA GLY A 740 -25.50 31.18 3.20
C GLY A 740 -25.86 30.01 2.26
N GLY A 741 -25.75 30.20 0.95
CA GLY A 741 -26.04 29.20 -0.07
C GLY A 741 -24.94 28.13 -0.16
N LYS A 742 -25.25 26.92 0.29
CA LYS A 742 -24.32 25.76 0.31
C LYS A 742 -23.88 25.22 -1.06
N HIS A 743 -24.33 25.83 -2.16
CA HIS A 743 -23.97 25.38 -3.51
C HIS A 743 -22.61 25.98 -3.92
N PRO A 744 -21.68 25.22 -4.54
CA PRO A 744 -20.33 25.72 -4.84
C PRO A 744 -20.28 27.03 -5.64
N VAL A 745 -21.23 27.21 -6.59
CA VAL A 745 -21.35 28.46 -7.36
C VAL A 745 -21.80 29.64 -6.48
N SER A 746 -22.69 29.41 -5.50
CA SER A 746 -23.15 30.45 -4.57
C SER A 746 -22.03 30.86 -3.63
N ALA A 747 -21.35 29.89 -3.00
CA ALA A 747 -20.21 30.13 -2.12
C ALA A 747 -19.05 30.85 -2.84
N ALA A 748 -18.77 30.50 -4.09
CA ALA A 748 -17.74 31.15 -4.90
C ALA A 748 -18.05 32.62 -5.23
N VAL A 749 -19.34 32.95 -5.44
CA VAL A 749 -19.78 34.35 -5.62
C VAL A 749 -19.80 35.08 -4.28
N GLU A 750 -20.30 34.48 -3.19
CA GLU A 750 -20.28 35.05 -1.84
C GLU A 750 -18.85 35.46 -1.45
N LYS A 751 -17.89 34.54 -1.57
CA LYS A 751 -16.44 34.74 -1.34
C LYS A 751 -15.82 35.84 -2.21
N HIS A 752 -16.33 36.06 -3.43
CA HIS A 752 -15.89 37.16 -4.31
C HIS A 752 -16.50 38.52 -3.93
N LEU A 753 -17.65 38.51 -3.25
CA LEU A 753 -18.42 39.70 -2.87
C LEU A 753 -18.12 40.18 -1.44
N GLU A 754 -17.73 39.30 -0.51
CA GLU A 754 -17.33 39.65 0.87
C GLU A 754 -16.21 40.71 0.95
N GLY A 755 -15.34 40.80 -0.07
CA GLY A 755 -14.28 41.79 -0.16
C GLY A 755 -14.71 43.17 -0.70
N GLN A 756 -15.96 43.35 -1.12
CA GLN A 756 -16.44 44.55 -1.82
C GLN A 756 -17.29 45.45 -0.90
N SER A 757 -17.31 46.77 -1.18
CA SER A 757 -18.08 47.75 -0.39
C SER A 757 -19.57 47.74 -0.76
N ILE A 758 -20.26 46.66 -0.39
CA ILE A 758 -21.66 46.40 -0.74
C ILE A 758 -22.63 47.16 0.19
N LYS A 759 -23.71 47.71 -0.39
CA LYS A 759 -24.78 48.38 0.36
C LYS A 759 -25.56 47.33 1.18
N SER A 760 -25.82 47.60 2.46
CA SER A 760 -26.74 46.77 3.24
C SER A 760 -28.16 46.85 2.68
N MET A 761 -28.81 45.70 2.51
CA MET A 761 -30.12 45.56 1.86
C MET A 761 -31.21 45.11 2.85
N SER A 762 -32.47 45.32 2.46
CA SER A 762 -33.63 44.72 3.12
C SER A 762 -33.64 43.19 2.94
N GLU A 763 -34.16 42.50 3.94
CA GLU A 763 -34.26 41.04 4.01
C GLU A 763 -35.09 40.46 2.82
N LEU A 764 -34.59 39.40 2.19
CA LEU A 764 -35.31 38.70 1.12
C LEU A 764 -36.43 37.84 1.69
N VAL A 765 -37.55 37.74 0.95
CA VAL A 765 -38.71 36.94 1.33
C VAL A 765 -38.81 35.72 0.41
N ASN A 766 -39.37 34.61 0.90
CA ASN A 766 -39.65 33.38 0.13
C ASN A 766 -38.46 32.79 -0.65
N VAL A 767 -37.23 32.89 -0.13
CA VAL A 767 -36.03 32.31 -0.77
C VAL A 767 -36.20 30.80 -0.98
N GLN A 768 -36.12 30.35 -2.24
CA GLN A 768 -36.28 28.96 -2.66
C GLN A 768 -35.11 28.54 -3.56
N VAL A 769 -34.57 27.34 -3.32
CA VAL A 769 -33.57 26.72 -4.20
C VAL A 769 -34.29 25.81 -5.18
N VAL A 770 -34.13 26.06 -6.48
CA VAL A 770 -34.73 25.29 -7.57
C VAL A 770 -33.67 24.34 -8.14
N PRO A 771 -33.76 23.02 -7.90
CA PRO A 771 -32.74 22.06 -8.30
C PRO A 771 -32.46 22.08 -9.81
N GLY A 772 -31.18 22.05 -10.19
CA GLY A 772 -30.73 22.15 -11.59
C GLY A 772 -30.91 23.52 -12.24
N ALA A 773 -31.43 24.53 -11.53
CA ALA A 773 -31.75 25.85 -12.07
C ALA A 773 -31.03 27.01 -11.35
N GLY A 774 -31.23 27.16 -10.04
CA GLY A 774 -30.68 28.29 -9.26
C GLY A 774 -31.43 28.57 -7.95
N VAL A 775 -31.45 29.85 -7.56
CA VAL A 775 -32.17 30.39 -6.39
C VAL A 775 -33.16 31.45 -6.86
N GLU A 776 -34.36 31.46 -6.27
CA GLU A 776 -35.45 32.41 -6.52
C GLU A 776 -35.87 33.06 -5.19
N ALA A 777 -36.22 34.36 -5.19
CA ALA A 777 -36.66 35.09 -4.00
C ALA A 777 -37.51 36.31 -4.34
N ASP A 778 -38.37 36.75 -3.42
CA ASP A 778 -39.19 37.95 -3.56
C ASP A 778 -38.50 39.17 -2.92
N TYR A 779 -38.52 40.32 -3.61
CA TYR A 779 -37.93 41.58 -3.14
C TYR A 779 -38.69 42.79 -3.71
N LEU A 780 -39.29 43.60 -2.83
CA LEU A 780 -40.02 44.84 -3.16
C LEU A 780 -40.99 44.68 -4.36
N ASP A 781 -41.90 43.72 -4.25
CA ASP A 781 -42.91 43.35 -5.26
C ASP A 781 -42.35 42.88 -6.63
N SER A 782 -41.03 42.65 -6.72
CA SER A 782 -40.32 42.03 -7.85
C SER A 782 -39.82 40.62 -7.50
N THR A 783 -39.73 39.74 -8.50
CA THR A 783 -39.11 38.42 -8.36
C THR A 783 -37.64 38.46 -8.80
N LEU A 784 -36.74 38.03 -7.92
CA LEU A 784 -35.31 37.89 -8.17
C LEU A 784 -34.94 36.44 -8.46
N ARG A 785 -34.03 36.20 -9.40
CA ARG A 785 -33.47 34.87 -9.69
C ARG A 785 -31.96 34.95 -9.91
N ALA A 786 -31.21 34.05 -9.27
CA ALA A 786 -29.79 33.82 -9.52
C ALA A 786 -29.59 32.36 -9.96
N GLY A 787 -29.21 32.11 -11.21
CA GLY A 787 -29.15 30.74 -11.74
C GLY A 787 -28.48 30.61 -13.09
N ASN A 788 -28.64 29.45 -13.73
CA ASN A 788 -28.08 29.22 -15.07
C ASN A 788 -28.79 30.06 -16.15
N ALA A 789 -28.10 30.31 -17.25
CA ALA A 789 -28.59 31.17 -18.34
C ALA A 789 -29.88 30.66 -19.01
N ARG A 790 -30.11 29.33 -19.02
CA ARG A 790 -31.26 28.70 -19.67
C ARG A 790 -32.56 28.92 -18.89
N TRP A 791 -32.51 28.84 -17.56
CA TRP A 791 -33.67 29.11 -16.69
C TRP A 791 -33.92 30.62 -16.52
N THR A 792 -32.86 31.44 -16.52
CA THR A 792 -32.96 32.91 -16.43
C THR A 792 -33.32 33.60 -17.75
N GLY A 793 -33.40 32.86 -18.88
CA GLY A 793 -33.73 33.42 -20.20
C GLY A 793 -32.63 34.30 -20.81
N ALA A 794 -31.39 34.15 -20.33
CA ALA A 794 -30.24 35.00 -20.66
C ALA A 794 -29.22 34.33 -21.61
N ASP A 795 -29.53 33.13 -22.12
CA ASP A 795 -28.70 32.33 -23.03
C ASP A 795 -28.24 33.12 -24.28
N LYS A 796 -29.15 33.92 -24.85
CA LYS A 796 -28.95 34.67 -26.10
C LYS A 796 -28.25 36.03 -25.93
N LEU A 797 -27.77 36.38 -24.75
CA LEU A 797 -26.95 37.59 -24.56
C LEU A 797 -25.51 37.30 -24.98
N ASP A 798 -24.94 38.16 -25.83
CA ASP A 798 -23.60 37.98 -26.40
C ASP A 798 -22.52 37.75 -25.33
N ASP A 799 -22.56 38.49 -24.21
CA ASP A 799 -21.63 38.29 -23.10
C ASP A 799 -21.83 36.97 -22.34
N VAL A 800 -23.07 36.55 -22.10
CA VAL A 800 -23.36 35.27 -21.43
C VAL A 800 -22.92 34.11 -22.33
N SER A 801 -23.23 34.19 -23.63
CA SER A 801 -22.75 33.26 -24.64
C SER A 801 -21.21 33.28 -24.74
N ARG A 802 -20.54 34.44 -24.69
CA ARG A 802 -19.07 34.56 -24.70
C ARG A 802 -18.42 33.83 -23.53
N LEU A 803 -18.94 34.04 -22.30
CA LEU A 803 -18.44 33.37 -21.10
C LEU A 803 -18.59 31.84 -21.22
N GLN A 804 -19.74 31.36 -21.70
CA GLN A 804 -19.99 29.92 -21.91
C GLN A 804 -19.11 29.32 -23.01
N HIS A 805 -18.89 30.02 -24.13
CA HIS A 805 -17.96 29.59 -25.18
C HIS A 805 -16.49 29.60 -24.72
N GLY A 806 -16.16 30.39 -23.70
CA GLY A 806 -14.88 30.34 -22.97
C GLY A 806 -14.76 29.16 -21.98
N GLY A 807 -15.80 28.33 -21.82
CA GLY A 807 -15.82 27.21 -20.89
C GLY A 807 -16.10 27.59 -19.43
N LEU A 808 -16.61 28.80 -19.18
CA LEU A 808 -16.92 29.28 -17.83
C LEU A 808 -18.35 28.89 -17.41
N THR A 809 -18.50 28.45 -16.16
CA THR A 809 -19.80 28.22 -15.52
C THR A 809 -20.44 29.57 -15.21
N THR A 810 -21.54 29.92 -15.88
CA THR A 810 -22.20 31.24 -15.71
C THR A 810 -23.30 31.20 -14.64
N LEU A 811 -23.20 32.07 -13.63
CA LEU A 811 -24.33 32.46 -12.78
C LEU A 811 -24.88 33.82 -13.28
N VAL A 812 -26.13 33.83 -13.74
CA VAL A 812 -26.83 35.07 -14.14
C VAL A 812 -27.81 35.47 -13.04
N VAL A 813 -27.80 36.76 -12.68
CA VAL A 813 -28.79 37.36 -11.78
C VAL A 813 -29.78 38.19 -12.59
N THR A 814 -31.07 38.01 -12.32
CA THR A 814 -32.18 38.72 -12.99
C THR A 814 -33.17 39.28 -11.98
N ARG A 815 -33.88 40.35 -12.38
CA ARG A 815 -35.10 40.85 -11.72
C ARG A 815 -36.22 40.85 -12.74
N ASP A 816 -37.36 40.23 -12.44
CA ASP A 816 -38.53 40.15 -13.32
C ASP A 816 -38.19 39.66 -14.75
N SER A 817 -37.25 38.71 -14.84
CA SER A 817 -36.64 38.18 -16.09
C SER A 817 -35.78 39.16 -16.90
N VAL A 818 -35.43 40.34 -16.36
CA VAL A 818 -34.42 41.25 -16.92
C VAL A 818 -33.03 40.88 -16.38
N PRO A 819 -32.04 40.49 -17.21
CA PRO A 819 -30.69 40.18 -16.75
C PRO A 819 -29.93 41.42 -16.29
N LEU A 820 -29.43 41.37 -15.06
CA LEU A 820 -28.75 42.49 -14.39
C LEU A 820 -27.24 42.35 -14.42
N ILE A 821 -26.72 41.18 -14.05
CA ILE A 821 -25.29 40.89 -13.92
C ILE A 821 -25.05 39.40 -14.15
N VAL A 822 -23.90 39.06 -14.75
CA VAL A 822 -23.42 37.68 -14.89
C VAL A 822 -22.02 37.52 -14.31
N PHE A 823 -21.82 36.43 -13.59
CA PHE A 823 -20.53 35.97 -13.10
C PHE A 823 -20.11 34.76 -13.93
N GLY A 824 -18.91 34.80 -14.52
CA GLY A 824 -18.24 33.64 -15.11
C GLY A 824 -17.32 33.01 -14.07
N LEU A 825 -17.51 31.71 -13.81
CA LEU A 825 -16.75 30.95 -12.83
C LEU A 825 -15.91 29.84 -13.47
N SER A 826 -14.75 29.59 -12.90
CA SER A 826 -13.88 28.45 -13.22
C SER A 826 -13.19 27.95 -11.96
N ALA A 827 -12.85 26.66 -11.92
CA ALA A 827 -11.91 26.15 -10.92
C ALA A 827 -10.52 26.77 -11.17
N GLN A 828 -9.83 27.21 -10.12
CA GLN A 828 -8.49 27.79 -10.26
C GLN A 828 -7.44 26.68 -10.47
N ILE A 829 -6.41 26.95 -11.27
CA ILE A 829 -5.27 26.05 -11.43
C ILE A 829 -4.41 26.13 -10.15
N ARG A 830 -4.06 24.98 -9.58
CA ARG A 830 -3.21 24.91 -8.38
C ARG A 830 -1.85 25.58 -8.63
N LEU A 831 -1.39 26.38 -7.66
CA LEU A 831 -0.17 27.18 -7.79
C LEU A 831 1.08 26.33 -8.07
N GLU A 832 1.16 25.12 -7.51
CA GLU A 832 2.25 24.19 -7.71
C GLU A 832 2.19 23.43 -9.05
N ALA A 833 1.03 23.37 -9.72
CA ALA A 833 0.83 22.49 -10.89
C ALA A 833 1.81 22.80 -12.04
N VAL A 834 2.00 24.07 -12.36
CA VAL A 834 2.94 24.52 -13.41
C VAL A 834 4.38 24.12 -13.07
N ARG A 835 4.77 24.25 -11.79
CA ARG A 835 6.10 23.85 -11.28
C ARG A 835 6.30 22.35 -11.39
N VAL A 836 5.36 21.56 -10.88
CA VAL A 836 5.43 20.09 -10.86
C VAL A 836 5.46 19.51 -12.27
N ILE A 837 4.62 20.02 -13.18
CA ILE A 837 4.59 19.55 -14.59
C ILE A 837 5.88 19.90 -15.32
N SER A 838 6.45 21.09 -15.09
CA SER A 838 7.77 21.47 -15.61
C SER A 838 8.88 20.55 -15.04
N GLU A 839 8.82 20.21 -13.75
CA GLU A 839 9.79 19.32 -13.12
C GLU A 839 9.70 17.89 -13.69
N LEU A 840 8.49 17.32 -13.80
CA LEU A 840 8.26 16.00 -14.42
C LEU A 840 8.79 15.96 -15.86
N LYS A 841 8.55 17.01 -16.65
CA LYS A 841 9.11 17.13 -18.00
C LYS A 841 10.63 17.19 -18.01
N SER A 842 11.27 17.93 -17.10
CA SER A 842 12.75 17.96 -17.00
C SER A 842 13.36 16.62 -16.55
N ARG A 843 12.56 15.76 -15.90
CA ARG A 843 12.90 14.35 -15.58
C ARG A 843 12.70 13.39 -16.78
N ASN A 844 12.35 13.88 -17.97
CA ASN A 844 11.92 13.11 -19.15
C ASN A 844 10.69 12.22 -18.92
N ILE A 845 9.76 12.66 -18.06
CA ILE A 845 8.48 12.00 -17.84
C ILE A 845 7.43 12.67 -18.74
N ASN A 846 6.72 11.85 -19.51
CA ASN A 846 5.58 12.31 -20.30
C ASN A 846 4.44 12.71 -19.35
N VAL A 847 3.85 13.88 -19.55
CA VAL A 847 2.67 14.32 -18.79
C VAL A 847 1.45 14.33 -19.70
N HIS A 848 0.35 13.75 -19.21
CA HIS A 848 -0.95 13.65 -19.85
C HIS A 848 -2.06 14.24 -18.97
N LEU A 849 -3.11 14.77 -19.59
CA LEU A 849 -4.30 15.29 -18.91
C LEU A 849 -5.56 14.62 -19.45
N VAL A 850 -6.34 14.00 -18.57
CA VAL A 850 -7.62 13.37 -18.89
C VAL A 850 -8.73 14.07 -18.10
N SER A 851 -9.94 14.16 -18.65
CA SER A 851 -11.12 14.61 -17.90
C SER A 851 -12.44 14.20 -18.54
N GLY A 852 -13.53 14.31 -17.79
CA GLY A 852 -14.90 14.25 -18.31
C GLY A 852 -15.38 15.56 -18.95
N ASP A 853 -14.71 16.68 -18.65
CA ASP A 853 -15.03 18.01 -19.17
C ASP A 853 -14.81 18.13 -20.70
N GLN A 854 -15.50 19.12 -21.31
CA GLN A 854 -15.37 19.44 -22.74
C GLN A 854 -13.91 19.64 -23.17
N ILE A 855 -13.52 19.06 -24.31
CA ILE A 855 -12.13 19.02 -24.80
C ILE A 855 -11.48 20.40 -24.84
N LYS A 856 -12.22 21.45 -25.20
CA LYS A 856 -11.74 22.85 -25.24
C LYS A 856 -11.31 23.36 -23.87
N ALA A 857 -12.06 23.07 -22.81
CA ALA A 857 -11.75 23.48 -21.45
C ALA A 857 -10.53 22.71 -20.92
N VAL A 858 -10.44 21.41 -21.20
CA VAL A 858 -9.29 20.57 -20.84
C VAL A 858 -8.02 21.05 -21.56
N GLN A 859 -8.13 21.39 -22.85
CA GLN A 859 -7.02 21.97 -23.64
C GLN A 859 -6.59 23.36 -23.14
N ALA A 860 -7.51 24.22 -22.69
CA ALA A 860 -7.19 25.52 -22.12
C ALA A 860 -6.41 25.40 -20.79
N VAL A 861 -6.82 24.47 -19.91
CA VAL A 861 -6.07 24.15 -18.69
C VAL A 861 -4.71 23.55 -19.04
N ALA A 862 -4.66 22.55 -19.93
CA ALA A 862 -3.42 21.91 -20.37
C ALA A 862 -2.40 22.91 -20.92
N ALA A 863 -2.81 23.83 -21.79
CA ALA A 863 -1.95 24.88 -22.34
C ALA A 863 -1.42 25.81 -21.24
N SER A 864 -2.26 26.15 -20.26
CA SER A 864 -1.90 27.02 -19.12
C SER A 864 -0.86 26.38 -18.18
N VAL A 865 -0.86 25.04 -18.04
CA VAL A 865 0.18 24.28 -17.30
C VAL A 865 1.27 23.71 -18.19
N GLY A 866 1.25 23.99 -19.50
CA GLY A 866 2.25 23.56 -20.47
C GLY A 866 2.24 22.07 -20.87
N ILE A 867 1.13 21.34 -20.70
CA ILE A 867 0.94 19.97 -21.22
C ILE A 867 0.72 20.03 -22.74
N PRO A 868 1.35 19.15 -23.55
CA PRO A 868 1.24 19.21 -25.01
C PRO A 868 -0.12 18.64 -25.46
N ALA A 869 -0.75 19.26 -26.46
CA ALA A 869 -2.13 18.94 -26.86
C ALA A 869 -2.35 17.50 -27.34
N GLU A 870 -1.29 16.82 -27.79
CA GLU A 870 -1.28 15.39 -28.15
C GLU A 870 -1.51 14.44 -26.97
N ASN A 871 -1.25 14.90 -25.74
CA ASN A 871 -1.43 14.18 -24.48
C ASN A 871 -2.67 14.65 -23.70
N VAL A 872 -3.65 15.28 -24.36
CA VAL A 872 -4.83 15.89 -23.72
C VAL A 872 -6.12 15.27 -24.25
N ILE A 873 -6.95 14.74 -23.34
CA ILE A 873 -8.23 14.10 -23.68
C ILE A 873 -9.31 14.59 -22.73
N GLY A 874 -10.37 15.18 -23.29
CA GLY A 874 -11.61 15.51 -22.58
C GLY A 874 -12.74 14.54 -22.94
N GLU A 875 -13.91 14.80 -22.38
CA GLU A 875 -15.18 14.10 -22.68
C GLU A 875 -15.12 12.59 -22.41
N ARG A 876 -14.39 12.15 -21.37
CA ARG A 876 -14.25 10.74 -20.97
C ARG A 876 -14.95 10.35 -19.67
N THR A 877 -15.71 9.26 -19.76
CA THR A 877 -16.32 8.54 -18.64
C THR A 877 -15.28 7.75 -17.82
N PRO A 878 -15.57 7.35 -16.56
CA PRO A 878 -14.64 6.57 -15.73
C PRO A 878 -14.06 5.29 -16.38
N PRO A 879 -14.82 4.46 -17.12
CA PRO A 879 -14.25 3.31 -17.82
C PRO A 879 -13.29 3.71 -18.93
N GLU A 880 -13.57 4.79 -19.67
CA GLU A 880 -12.66 5.27 -20.72
C GLU A 880 -11.35 5.85 -20.14
N LYS A 881 -11.37 6.41 -18.92
CA LYS A 881 -10.13 6.82 -18.22
C LYS A 881 -9.26 5.59 -17.91
N ARG A 882 -9.87 4.49 -17.43
CA ARG A 882 -9.19 3.20 -17.25
C ARG A 882 -8.61 2.71 -18.58
N ASP A 883 -9.42 2.71 -19.64
CA ASP A 883 -9.01 2.17 -20.94
C ASP A 883 -7.90 3.00 -21.60
N TYR A 884 -7.87 4.31 -21.36
CA TYR A 884 -6.74 5.15 -21.75
C TYR A 884 -5.45 4.76 -21.01
N VAL A 885 -5.50 4.57 -19.68
CA VAL A 885 -4.37 4.12 -18.86
C VAL A 885 -3.87 2.74 -19.32
N ALA A 886 -4.78 1.79 -19.56
CA ALA A 886 -4.46 0.48 -20.13
C ALA A 886 -3.78 0.62 -21.50
N SER A 887 -4.31 1.46 -22.39
CA SER A 887 -3.72 1.69 -23.72
C SER A 887 -2.32 2.31 -23.69
N LEU A 888 -1.91 2.96 -22.59
CA LEU A 888 -0.54 3.42 -22.38
C LEU A 888 0.34 2.27 -21.86
N MET A 889 -0.17 1.48 -20.92
CA MET A 889 0.53 0.31 -20.36
C MET A 889 0.79 -0.77 -21.42
N ASP A 890 -0.16 -1.03 -22.33
CA ASP A 890 0.00 -1.95 -23.47
C ASP A 890 1.12 -1.52 -24.43
N LYS A 891 1.40 -0.21 -24.52
CA LYS A 891 2.54 0.35 -25.27
C LYS A 891 3.86 0.24 -24.50
N GLY A 892 3.90 -0.56 -23.43
CA GLY A 892 5.06 -0.76 -22.57
C GLY A 892 5.39 0.42 -21.65
N LYS A 893 4.48 1.41 -21.51
CA LYS A 893 4.70 2.53 -20.59
C LYS A 893 4.49 2.10 -19.14
N ARG A 894 5.17 2.79 -18.22
CA ARG A 894 4.93 2.67 -16.78
C ARG A 894 4.16 3.90 -16.33
N VAL A 895 2.87 3.71 -16.04
CA VAL A 895 1.92 4.80 -15.82
C VAL A 895 1.67 5.02 -14.33
N LEU A 896 1.78 6.27 -13.89
CA LEU A 896 1.13 6.74 -12.66
C LEU A 896 -0.12 7.52 -13.05
N PHE A 897 -1.25 7.21 -12.42
CA PHE A 897 -2.47 8.00 -12.54
C PHE A 897 -2.69 8.79 -11.24
N CYS A 898 -3.03 10.07 -11.34
CA CYS A 898 -3.36 10.93 -10.21
C CYS A 898 -4.77 11.51 -10.35
N GLY A 899 -5.61 11.28 -9.34
CA GLY A 899 -6.97 11.81 -9.23
C GLY A 899 -7.33 12.16 -7.77
N ASP A 900 -8.56 12.59 -7.51
CA ASP A 900 -9.05 12.92 -6.16
C ASP A 900 -10.34 12.18 -5.77
N GLY A 901 -11.33 12.16 -6.67
CA GLY A 901 -12.70 11.72 -6.44
C GLY A 901 -13.03 10.28 -6.88
N THR A 902 -14.20 9.80 -6.47
CA THR A 902 -14.76 8.46 -6.75
C THR A 902 -14.65 8.04 -8.22
N ASN A 903 -14.83 9.00 -9.12
CA ASN A 903 -14.92 8.81 -10.56
C ASN A 903 -13.58 8.37 -11.19
N ASP A 904 -12.48 8.43 -10.44
CA ASP A 904 -11.15 8.02 -10.87
C ASP A 904 -10.69 6.70 -10.25
N ALA A 905 -11.42 6.12 -9.29
CA ALA A 905 -11.01 4.92 -8.56
C ALA A 905 -10.61 3.75 -9.49
N ILE A 906 -11.31 3.59 -10.61
CA ILE A 906 -11.05 2.55 -11.61
C ILE A 906 -9.75 2.82 -12.39
N ALA A 907 -9.45 4.07 -12.74
CA ALA A 907 -8.23 4.45 -13.44
C ALA A 907 -7.00 4.46 -12.50
N VAL A 908 -7.21 4.87 -11.25
CA VAL A 908 -6.24 4.78 -10.15
C VAL A 908 -5.82 3.33 -9.91
N ALA A 909 -6.77 2.40 -9.77
CA ALA A 909 -6.50 0.97 -9.56
C ALA A 909 -5.89 0.26 -10.79
N GLN A 910 -6.09 0.80 -12.00
CA GLN A 910 -5.56 0.24 -13.23
C GLN A 910 -4.08 0.61 -13.48
N ALA A 911 -3.62 1.74 -12.94
CA ALA A 911 -2.27 2.25 -13.15
C ALA A 911 -1.18 1.35 -12.54
N ASN A 912 0.08 1.59 -12.90
CA ASN A 912 1.21 0.92 -12.22
C ASN A 912 1.57 1.57 -10.88
N VAL A 913 1.06 2.78 -10.63
CA VAL A 913 0.99 3.45 -9.34
C VAL A 913 -0.28 4.30 -9.34
N GLY A 914 -1.26 3.97 -8.51
CA GLY A 914 -2.44 4.81 -8.27
C GLY A 914 -2.15 5.88 -7.21
N ALA A 915 -2.26 7.18 -7.56
CA ALA A 915 -2.07 8.29 -6.63
C ALA A 915 -3.38 9.06 -6.39
N GLN A 916 -3.69 9.35 -5.13
CA GLN A 916 -4.83 10.17 -4.73
C GLN A 916 -4.38 11.48 -4.09
N MET A 917 -5.03 12.59 -4.46
CA MET A 917 -4.90 13.87 -3.77
C MET A 917 -5.66 13.85 -2.43
N GLY A 918 -4.94 14.01 -1.31
CA GLY A 918 -5.47 13.91 0.06
C GLY A 918 -5.92 15.24 0.67
N GLY A 919 -6.43 16.16 -0.16
CA GLY A 919 -6.77 17.53 0.25
C GLY A 919 -8.12 17.65 0.94
N GLY A 920 -8.16 17.45 2.26
CA GLY A 920 -9.31 17.76 3.12
C GLY A 920 -10.23 16.59 3.47
N LEU A 921 -11.21 16.83 4.35
CA LEU A 921 -12.14 15.82 4.91
C LEU A 921 -13.09 15.16 3.88
N THR A 922 -12.99 15.51 2.60
CA THR A 922 -13.90 15.10 1.52
C THR A 922 -13.24 14.19 0.46
N SER A 923 -12.01 13.71 0.67
CA SER A 923 -11.46 12.60 -0.12
C SER A 923 -12.30 11.34 0.11
N SER A 924 -12.84 10.73 -0.95
CA SER A 924 -13.76 9.59 -0.77
C SER A 924 -13.04 8.32 -0.31
N ASP A 925 -13.62 7.66 0.71
CA ASP A 925 -13.27 6.32 1.20
C ASP A 925 -13.05 5.31 0.04
N VAL A 926 -13.81 5.42 -1.06
CA VAL A 926 -13.74 4.51 -2.22
C VAL A 926 -12.43 4.67 -3.00
N THR A 927 -12.06 5.90 -3.37
CA THR A 927 -10.76 6.16 -4.01
C THR A 927 -9.60 5.91 -3.05
N GLN A 928 -9.81 6.14 -1.76
CA GLN A 928 -8.83 5.81 -0.72
C GLN A 928 -8.63 4.29 -0.59
N GLY A 929 -9.64 3.45 -0.84
CA GLY A 929 -9.46 2.00 -0.96
C GLY A 929 -8.64 1.57 -2.18
N ALA A 930 -8.66 2.36 -3.26
CA ALA A 930 -8.06 2.01 -4.55
C ALA A 930 -6.61 2.51 -4.77
N ALA A 931 -6.18 3.58 -4.11
CA ALA A 931 -4.90 4.24 -4.42
C ALA A 931 -3.68 3.66 -3.68
N ASP A 932 -2.61 3.32 -4.41
CA ASP A 932 -1.28 2.99 -3.87
C ASP A 932 -0.63 4.10 -3.04
N VAL A 933 -0.95 5.37 -3.32
CA VAL A 933 -0.33 6.54 -2.69
C VAL A 933 -1.38 7.59 -2.37
N VAL A 934 -1.30 8.23 -1.20
CA VAL A 934 -2.06 9.44 -0.88
C VAL A 934 -1.10 10.62 -0.71
N LEU A 935 -1.42 11.72 -1.38
CA LEU A 935 -0.65 12.96 -1.45
C LEU A 935 -1.34 14.04 -0.60
N LEU A 936 -0.95 14.15 0.67
CA LEU A 936 -1.50 15.12 1.62
C LEU A 936 -1.14 16.57 1.25
N ASN A 937 -0.02 16.75 0.54
CA ASN A 937 0.58 18.06 0.22
C ASN A 937 0.34 18.53 -1.23
N GLY A 938 -0.72 18.02 -1.87
CA GLY A 938 -0.95 18.28 -3.29
C GLY A 938 0.15 17.71 -4.20
N LEU A 939 0.36 18.35 -5.35
CA LEU A 939 1.09 17.74 -6.47
C LEU A 939 2.60 17.59 -6.24
N GLU A 940 3.21 18.38 -5.34
CA GLU A 940 4.66 18.28 -5.03
C GLU A 940 5.05 16.92 -4.41
N GLY A 941 4.06 16.17 -3.90
CA GLY A 941 4.26 14.79 -3.45
C GLY A 941 4.70 13.83 -4.56
N ILE A 942 4.41 14.10 -5.84
CA ILE A 942 4.79 13.19 -6.95
C ILE A 942 6.30 13.24 -7.23
N PRO A 943 6.94 14.41 -7.47
CA PRO A 943 8.41 14.50 -7.53
C PRO A 943 9.11 13.90 -6.30
N PHE A 944 8.54 14.10 -5.10
CA PHE A 944 9.08 13.57 -3.85
C PHE A 944 8.98 12.03 -3.76
N LEU A 945 7.86 11.43 -4.20
CA LEU A 945 7.68 9.98 -4.32
C LEU A 945 8.73 9.36 -5.26
N LEU A 946 8.94 9.97 -6.44
CA LEU A 946 9.92 9.51 -7.42
C LEU A 946 11.35 9.54 -6.86
N ASP A 947 11.70 10.60 -6.13
CA ASP A 947 13.00 10.73 -5.46
C ASP A 947 13.19 9.69 -4.34
N ILE A 948 12.19 9.50 -3.47
CA ILE A 948 12.23 8.48 -2.43
C ILE A 948 12.37 7.09 -3.04
N SER A 949 11.58 6.75 -4.06
CA SER A 949 11.66 5.44 -4.72
C SER A 949 13.05 5.19 -5.34
N LYS A 950 13.62 6.19 -6.00
CA LYS A 950 14.97 6.13 -6.59
C LYS A 950 16.05 5.91 -5.53
N VAL A 951 16.04 6.67 -4.43
CA VAL A 951 17.01 6.52 -3.33
C VAL A 951 16.82 5.19 -2.58
N SER A 952 15.58 4.79 -2.33
CA SER A 952 15.24 3.53 -1.67
C SER A 952 15.77 2.34 -2.47
N PHE A 953 15.53 2.31 -3.79
CA PHE A 953 16.07 1.25 -4.64
C PHE A 953 17.60 1.24 -4.67
N GLN A 954 18.26 2.41 -4.73
CA GLN A 954 19.71 2.48 -4.65
C GLN A 954 20.27 1.92 -3.32
N ARG A 955 19.58 2.13 -2.19
CA ARG A 955 19.95 1.52 -0.90
C ARG A 955 19.68 0.01 -0.85
N MET A 956 18.52 -0.44 -1.32
CA MET A 956 18.23 -1.88 -1.42
C MET A 956 19.26 -2.60 -2.30
N TYR A 957 19.53 -2.08 -3.50
CA TYR A 957 20.51 -2.65 -4.42
C TYR A 957 21.94 -2.64 -3.85
N PHE A 958 22.36 -1.56 -3.19
CA PHE A 958 23.64 -1.54 -2.46
C PHE A 958 23.70 -2.62 -1.38
N ASN A 959 22.64 -2.79 -0.59
CA ASN A 959 22.57 -3.79 0.48
C ASN A 959 22.68 -5.23 -0.08
N PHE A 960 22.02 -5.51 -1.22
CA PHE A 960 22.16 -6.78 -1.93
C PHE A 960 23.59 -7.03 -2.44
N VAL A 961 24.16 -6.06 -3.16
CA VAL A 961 25.52 -6.18 -3.72
C VAL A 961 26.55 -6.33 -2.61
N TRP A 962 26.45 -5.55 -1.53
CA TRP A 962 27.32 -5.68 -0.36
C TRP A 962 27.21 -7.06 0.28
N SER A 963 26.00 -7.53 0.59
CA SER A 963 25.80 -8.85 1.21
C SER A 963 26.28 -9.99 0.30
N ALA A 964 26.14 -9.89 -1.02
CA ALA A 964 26.62 -10.89 -1.96
C ALA A 964 28.15 -10.91 -2.06
N VAL A 965 28.77 -9.74 -2.30
CA VAL A 965 30.23 -9.60 -2.43
C VAL A 965 30.93 -9.98 -1.13
N TYR A 966 30.43 -9.50 0.02
CA TYR A 966 31.00 -9.84 1.32
C TYR A 966 30.91 -11.35 1.60
N ASN A 967 29.73 -11.96 1.44
CA ASN A 967 29.57 -13.39 1.72
C ASN A 967 30.44 -14.24 0.79
N ILE A 968 30.51 -13.95 -0.52
CA ILE A 968 31.35 -14.70 -1.47
C ILE A 968 32.83 -14.64 -1.05
N LEU A 969 33.35 -13.43 -0.78
CA LEU A 969 34.75 -13.26 -0.36
C LEU A 969 35.02 -13.99 0.96
N ALA A 970 34.17 -13.79 1.97
CA ALA A 970 34.33 -14.39 3.29
C ALA A 970 34.21 -15.93 3.24
N ILE A 971 33.32 -16.49 2.42
CA ILE A 971 33.23 -17.94 2.18
C ILE A 971 34.52 -18.48 1.56
N THR A 972 35.13 -17.81 0.58
CA THR A 972 36.40 -18.28 -0.01
C THR A 972 37.59 -18.21 0.95
N MET A 973 37.62 -17.24 1.87
CA MET A 973 38.63 -17.14 2.94
C MET A 973 38.37 -18.14 4.08
N ALA A 974 37.11 -18.49 4.34
CA ALA A 974 36.72 -19.48 5.35
C ALA A 974 36.92 -20.93 4.89
N SER A 975 36.77 -21.20 3.58
CA SER A 975 37.00 -22.52 2.97
C SER A 975 38.47 -22.87 2.76
N GLY A 976 39.38 -21.91 2.95
CA GLY A 976 40.81 -22.08 2.74
C GLY A 976 41.25 -22.04 1.26
N ALA A 977 40.41 -21.52 0.35
CA ALA A 977 40.82 -21.30 -1.04
C ALA A 977 41.94 -20.24 -1.17
N TRP A 978 42.07 -19.35 -0.19
CA TRP A 978 43.18 -18.42 -0.03
C TRP A 978 44.14 -18.98 1.02
N VAL A 979 45.35 -19.38 0.61
CA VAL A 979 46.31 -20.07 1.51
C VAL A 979 46.85 -19.15 2.60
N GLU A 980 47.06 -17.86 2.30
CA GLU A 980 47.59 -16.87 3.25
C GLU A 980 46.49 -16.16 4.07
N PHE A 981 45.30 -15.98 3.50
CA PHE A 981 44.19 -15.22 4.09
C PHE A 981 43.04 -16.13 4.53
N ARG A 982 43.29 -16.91 5.61
CA ARG A 982 42.29 -17.78 6.24
C ARG A 982 41.48 -17.02 7.30
N ILE A 983 40.17 -17.26 7.37
CA ILE A 983 39.33 -16.88 8.52
C ILE A 983 39.24 -18.08 9.51
N PRO A 984 39.77 -17.98 10.75
CA PRO A 984 39.55 -18.98 11.79
C PRO A 984 38.07 -19.06 12.21
N PRO A 985 37.49 -20.25 12.45
CA PRO A 985 36.06 -20.41 12.75
C PRO A 985 35.59 -19.64 13.99
N ARG A 986 36.45 -19.43 15.00
CA ARG A 986 36.14 -18.57 16.16
C ARG A 986 35.74 -17.14 15.78
N TYR A 987 36.35 -16.58 14.72
CA TYR A 987 36.03 -15.24 14.23
C TYR A 987 34.90 -15.22 13.19
N ALA A 988 34.36 -16.38 12.77
CA ALA A 988 33.30 -16.45 11.77
C ALA A 988 32.07 -15.60 12.14
N GLY A 989 31.67 -15.61 13.42
CA GLY A 989 30.55 -14.81 13.91
C GLY A 989 30.76 -13.30 13.87
N LEU A 990 32.01 -12.80 13.77
CA LEU A 990 32.27 -11.38 13.51
C LEU A 990 31.78 -10.98 12.10
N GLY A 991 31.77 -11.93 11.17
CA GLY A 991 31.34 -11.70 9.78
C GLY A 991 29.87 -11.33 9.67
N GLU A 992 29.01 -11.80 10.58
CA GLU A 992 27.61 -11.36 10.61
C GLU A 992 27.52 -9.84 10.84
N MET A 993 28.27 -9.30 11.81
CA MET A 993 28.30 -7.85 12.07
C MET A 993 28.87 -7.07 10.88
N VAL A 994 29.90 -7.57 10.20
CA VAL A 994 30.47 -6.94 8.99
C VAL A 994 29.49 -6.95 7.82
N SER A 995 28.62 -7.97 7.72
CA SER A 995 27.55 -8.00 6.72
C SER A 995 26.39 -7.04 7.07
N VAL A 996 25.98 -6.99 8.35
CA VAL A 996 24.74 -6.33 8.81
C VAL A 996 24.93 -4.83 9.07
N VAL A 997 26.05 -4.40 9.68
CA VAL A 997 26.24 -2.99 10.07
C VAL A 997 26.26 -2.03 8.88
N PRO A 998 26.96 -2.30 7.76
CA PRO A 998 26.93 -1.43 6.58
C PRO A 998 25.53 -1.32 5.96
N VAL A 999 24.73 -2.39 6.00
CA VAL A 999 23.34 -2.41 5.53
C VAL A 999 22.44 -1.50 6.39
N ILE A 1000 22.64 -1.49 7.71
CA ILE A 1000 21.95 -0.57 8.63
C ILE A 1000 22.37 0.88 8.39
N LEU A 1001 23.66 1.15 8.24
CA LEU A 1001 24.17 2.50 7.97
C LEU A 1001 23.69 3.04 6.61
N ALA A 1002 23.64 2.19 5.58
CA ALA A 1002 23.14 2.55 4.26
C ALA A 1002 21.66 2.93 4.28
N ALA A 1003 20.81 2.18 4.99
CA ALA A 1003 19.39 2.54 5.19
C ALA A 1003 19.25 3.84 6.01
N ASN A 1004 19.87 3.91 7.18
CA ASN A 1004 19.77 5.08 8.07
C ASN A 1004 20.32 6.37 7.44
N SER A 1005 21.23 6.30 6.45
CA SER A 1005 21.69 7.47 5.69
C SER A 1005 20.57 8.25 5.00
N MET A 1006 19.41 7.62 4.72
CA MET A 1006 18.27 8.27 4.09
C MET A 1006 17.65 9.36 4.98
N PHE A 1007 17.66 9.19 6.31
CA PHE A 1007 17.22 10.25 7.24
C PHE A 1007 18.09 11.51 7.14
N PHE A 1008 19.39 11.34 6.88
CA PHE A 1008 20.33 12.45 6.70
C PHE A 1008 20.23 13.08 5.30
N ALA A 1009 19.91 12.30 4.27
CA ALA A 1009 19.79 12.81 2.89
C ALA A 1009 18.72 13.92 2.75
N ARG A 1010 17.57 13.79 3.43
CA ARG A 1010 16.54 14.85 3.46
C ARG A 1010 17.03 16.14 4.15
N TYR A 1011 18.02 16.05 5.03
CA TYR A 1011 18.61 17.22 5.72
C TYR A 1011 19.58 18.03 4.82
N PHE A 1012 20.13 17.41 3.78
CA PHE A 1012 20.96 18.10 2.78
C PHE A 1012 20.13 18.71 1.64
N LYS A 1013 19.11 18.00 1.15
CA LYS A 1013 18.21 18.50 0.09
C LYS A 1013 17.24 19.62 0.49
N LEU A 1014 17.23 20.02 1.77
CA LEU A 1014 16.50 21.19 2.28
C LEU A 1014 17.43 22.39 2.53
N LYS A 1015 18.60 22.40 1.88
CA LYS A 1015 19.66 23.40 2.08
C LYS A 1015 20.34 23.86 0.78
N GLU A 1016 19.80 23.42 -0.35
CA GLU A 1016 20.02 23.89 -1.72
C GLU A 1016 18.67 24.39 -2.25
#